data_AF-A0A5R8KJV2-F1
#
_entry.id   AF-A0A5R8KJV2-F1
#
_cell.length_a   1.000
_cell.length_b   1.000
_cell.length_c   1.000
_cell.angle_alpha   90.00
_cell.angle_beta   90.00
_cell.angle_gamma   90.00
#
_symmetry.space_group_name_H-M   'P 1'
#
loop_
_entity.id
_entity.type
_entity.pdbx_description
1 polymer ?
#
loop_
_entity_poly.entity_id
_entity_poly.type
_entity_poly.pdbx_seq_one_letter_code
_entity_poly.pdbx_strand_id
1 'polypeptide(L)'
;MAGMFFNRVTGLFMATVVVVFATTSASNGENLYNGFIDPGFGSNGEFSQWDIFGNPSQAFVNVPAAPDNLAAPSNPPILTQTTPGAIVTSGGSGGWGDGGANIYNPGGSLSIVINDTTPFNTDTIVFQYQVSGSMIDLSQVRLKIGGVEYAANGELAEYIREYAGASSYGGIENRTAIQWDISGMNLSGNTTYQILFDTPDHTSLQVAVLDTSPQFSQAVSKAYTWNASGSSLGWATGGNWQQGSAPVDVGGNIKFSNSAPAAISLGTVDREVGELILTGQNVTVNSGRTLIVNTGISATNSSQLTINSNYRIGATNVMDVDTGSTVRINGAVSGGFGGLVKMGGGLLDLTNNNSFNRATSLDALSNVEVYDGTLRFGGSNLYAGVTTVLYGTLIVAADALNGSGALGVSTTNVNLGAGSSYAMDPDSIARIHIEGNRTMGRNISLSANTTQKTIGAISAPNGATVSGNISLGTTTASTSNVTFSAAAAGDRVNFTGNITGGSNSAAGTGMRSQVYIGGAGVVEFSGNAKTYFADTTVLAGAELRVNTILGNSSNTLLTLNGGTLSGAGIIKKNFTVDAGDVISPGNSVGRLTIGEAALSQTLTFGKGGTYRWEMSDADGAAGAGWDHLQIYGSLVMSADANERFTIELSTTAAAGFDAFQDIDWVIASATGGITGFQANAFQFDTSAFDAEILGHFSLLTQNNDLVLRYVHVVPEPGRAALLLVALSFAALRRRR
;
A
#
# COMPACT_ATOMS: atom_id res chain seq x y z
N MET A 1 -65.11 -56.30 -28.66
CA MET A 1 -64.53 -57.66 -28.63
C MET A 1 -63.16 -57.52 -28.00
N ALA A 2 -63.05 -57.75 -26.68
CA ALA A 2 -62.49 -58.97 -26.07
C ALA A 2 -60.95 -59.02 -26.24
N GLY A 3 -60.08 -59.17 -25.23
CA GLY A 3 -60.14 -59.39 -23.77
C GLY A 3 -58.69 -59.26 -23.25
N MET A 4 -58.47 -58.68 -22.06
CA MET A 4 -58.20 -59.38 -20.78
C MET A 4 -56.78 -60.01 -20.56
N PHE A 5 -56.08 -59.42 -19.58
CA PHE A 5 -55.19 -59.99 -18.52
C PHE A 5 -53.70 -60.35 -18.73
N PHE A 6 -52.88 -59.54 -18.02
CA PHE A 6 -51.79 -59.86 -17.07
C PHE A 6 -50.75 -60.95 -17.36
N ASN A 7 -49.47 -60.52 -17.31
CA ASN A 7 -48.52 -61.14 -16.37
C ASN A 7 -47.49 -60.13 -15.86
N ARG A 8 -47.41 -60.02 -14.52
CA ARG A 8 -46.36 -59.30 -13.79
C ARG A 8 -45.08 -60.14 -13.83
N VAL A 9 -43.95 -59.52 -14.14
CA VAL A 9 -42.64 -59.94 -13.63
C VAL A 9 -42.01 -58.72 -12.96
N THR A 10 -41.94 -58.80 -11.64
CA THR A 10 -41.17 -57.92 -10.76
C THR A 10 -39.68 -58.09 -11.07
N GLY A 11 -39.03 -57.03 -11.54
CA GLY A 11 -37.58 -56.93 -11.71
C GLY A 11 -37.12 -55.57 -11.24
N LEU A 12 -36.55 -55.55 -10.04
CA LEU A 12 -35.91 -54.40 -9.41
C LEU A 12 -34.72 -53.95 -10.27
N PHE A 13 -34.78 -52.77 -10.88
CA PHE A 13 -33.61 -52.09 -11.41
C PHE A 13 -33.42 -50.80 -10.62
N MET A 14 -32.51 -50.84 -9.64
CA MET A 14 -31.85 -49.63 -9.15
C MET A 14 -31.03 -49.08 -10.31
N ALA A 15 -31.40 -47.90 -10.80
CA ALA A 15 -30.55 -47.15 -11.71
C ALA A 15 -29.43 -46.52 -10.88
N THR A 16 -28.27 -47.18 -10.83
CA THR A 16 -27.01 -46.55 -10.41
C THR A 16 -26.66 -45.52 -11.47
N VAL A 17 -26.91 -44.24 -11.20
CA VAL A 17 -26.36 -43.15 -12.01
C VAL A 17 -24.89 -43.03 -11.60
N VAL A 18 -24.02 -43.78 -12.28
CA VAL A 18 -22.58 -43.54 -12.27
C VAL A 18 -22.34 -42.39 -13.23
N VAL A 19 -22.18 -41.17 -12.71
CA VAL A 19 -21.65 -40.05 -13.51
C VAL A 19 -20.16 -40.32 -13.72
N VAL A 20 -19.82 -40.87 -14.88
CA VAL A 20 -18.44 -40.95 -15.34
C VAL A 20 -18.03 -39.56 -15.80
N PHE A 21 -17.19 -38.87 -15.02
CA PHE A 21 -16.55 -37.63 -15.46
C PHE A 21 -15.55 -37.95 -16.58
N ALA A 22 -16.02 -37.84 -17.82
CA ALA A 22 -15.14 -37.90 -18.99
C ALA A 22 -14.26 -36.64 -18.99
N THR A 23 -12.95 -36.83 -18.82
CA THR A 23 -11.95 -35.78 -18.85
C THR A 23 -11.79 -35.23 -20.27
N THR A 24 -12.42 -34.10 -20.56
CA THR A 24 -12.01 -33.23 -21.67
C THR A 24 -11.16 -32.10 -21.09
N SER A 25 -9.90 -32.02 -21.50
CA SER A 25 -8.98 -30.93 -21.18
C SER A 25 -9.61 -29.58 -21.57
N ALA A 26 -9.96 -28.76 -20.58
CA ALA A 26 -10.53 -27.44 -20.81
C ALA A 26 -9.45 -26.45 -21.27
N SER A 27 -9.78 -25.67 -22.28
CA SER A 27 -8.92 -24.72 -22.98
C SER A 27 -8.74 -23.37 -22.29
N ASN A 28 -9.07 -23.23 -20.99
CA ASN A 28 -8.93 -21.97 -20.23
C ASN A 28 -8.22 -22.25 -18.90
N GLY A 29 -6.92 -22.01 -18.85
CA GLY A 29 -6.00 -22.50 -17.80
C GLY A 29 -6.08 -21.82 -16.42
N GLU A 30 -7.25 -21.42 -15.93
CA GLU A 30 -7.42 -20.87 -14.56
C GLU A 30 -8.08 -21.85 -13.58
N ASN A 31 -8.79 -22.88 -14.06
CA ASN A 31 -9.51 -23.82 -13.20
C ASN A 31 -8.60 -24.99 -12.77
N LEU A 32 -8.10 -24.96 -11.53
CA LEU A 32 -7.24 -26.01 -10.96
C LEU A 32 -8.02 -27.29 -10.59
N TYR A 33 -9.28 -27.11 -10.18
CA TYR A 33 -10.23 -28.12 -9.80
C TYR A 33 -11.31 -28.25 -10.88
N ASN A 34 -11.26 -29.34 -11.63
CA ASN A 34 -12.23 -29.63 -12.70
C ASN A 34 -13.57 -30.17 -12.18
N GLY A 35 -13.72 -30.36 -10.86
CA GLY A 35 -14.95 -30.85 -10.21
C GLY A 35 -15.88 -29.75 -9.71
N PHE A 36 -15.58 -28.47 -9.98
CA PHE A 36 -16.51 -27.39 -9.64
C PHE A 36 -17.82 -27.57 -10.41
N ILE A 37 -18.92 -27.62 -9.68
CA ILE A 37 -20.26 -27.65 -10.26
C ILE A 37 -20.65 -26.20 -10.53
N ASP A 38 -20.94 -25.88 -11.79
CA ASP A 38 -21.44 -24.57 -12.23
C ASP A 38 -22.96 -24.65 -12.49
N PRO A 39 -23.79 -24.38 -11.47
CA PRO A 39 -25.23 -24.34 -11.65
C PRO A 39 -25.69 -22.96 -12.14
N GLY A 40 -26.51 -22.92 -13.19
CA GLY A 40 -27.17 -21.68 -13.62
C GLY A 40 -28.52 -21.46 -12.92
N PHE A 41 -28.83 -20.25 -12.43
CA PHE A 41 -30.18 -19.90 -11.95
C PHE A 41 -31.20 -20.21 -13.05
N GLY A 42 -32.20 -21.01 -12.70
CA GLY A 42 -33.45 -21.05 -13.45
C GLY A 42 -34.20 -19.73 -13.27
N SER A 43 -34.80 -19.22 -14.34
CA SER A 43 -35.30 -17.84 -14.40
C SER A 43 -36.47 -17.49 -13.46
N ASN A 44 -37.04 -18.41 -12.67
CA ASN A 44 -38.19 -18.10 -11.81
C ASN A 44 -38.34 -19.07 -10.61
N GLY A 45 -37.93 -18.67 -9.40
CA GLY A 45 -38.49 -19.29 -8.17
C GLY A 45 -37.62 -19.40 -6.92
N GLU A 46 -36.30 -19.25 -7.01
CA GLU A 46 -35.40 -19.71 -5.93
C GLU A 46 -35.46 -18.88 -4.63
N PHE A 47 -35.83 -17.60 -4.69
CA PHE A 47 -35.99 -16.77 -3.47
C PHE A 47 -37.12 -17.24 -2.54
N SER A 48 -38.11 -17.99 -3.05
CA SER A 48 -39.23 -18.47 -2.23
C SER A 48 -38.87 -19.61 -1.27
N GLN A 49 -37.66 -20.17 -1.41
CA GLN A 49 -37.16 -21.29 -0.61
C GLN A 49 -36.22 -20.86 0.53
N TRP A 50 -36.10 -19.55 0.75
CA TRP A 50 -35.23 -18.92 1.75
C TRP A 50 -36.02 -17.89 2.57
N ASP A 51 -35.69 -17.74 3.86
CA ASP A 51 -36.36 -16.82 4.78
C ASP A 51 -35.36 -16.20 5.78
N ILE A 52 -35.69 -15.02 6.31
CA ILE A 52 -34.81 -14.19 7.14
C ILE A 52 -35.35 -14.12 8.57
N PHE A 53 -34.61 -14.68 9.53
CA PHE A 53 -35.12 -14.88 10.90
C PHE A 53 -34.55 -13.90 11.94
N GLY A 54 -33.72 -12.94 11.54
CA GLY A 54 -32.85 -12.18 12.46
C GLY A 54 -33.11 -10.68 12.65
N ASN A 55 -34.15 -10.07 12.08
CA ASN A 55 -34.36 -8.61 12.21
C ASN A 55 -35.48 -8.25 13.23
N PRO A 56 -35.16 -7.81 14.46
CA PRO A 56 -36.16 -7.36 15.42
C PRO A 56 -36.77 -5.97 15.11
N SER A 57 -36.35 -5.27 14.06
CA SER A 57 -36.98 -4.02 13.65
C SER A 57 -36.89 -3.78 12.13
N GLN A 58 -38.01 -3.97 11.44
CA GLN A 58 -38.50 -3.29 10.22
C GLN A 58 -39.25 -4.30 9.36
N ALA A 59 -40.58 -4.23 9.42
CA ALA A 59 -41.46 -4.90 8.48
C ALA A 59 -41.28 -4.24 7.10
N PHE A 60 -40.57 -4.90 6.18
CA PHE A 60 -40.67 -4.54 4.77
C PHE A 60 -41.96 -5.12 4.22
N VAL A 61 -42.96 -4.25 4.11
CA VAL A 61 -44.27 -4.55 3.52
C VAL A 61 -44.11 -4.72 2.00
N ASN A 62 -44.42 -5.91 1.49
CA ASN A 62 -44.72 -6.22 0.09
C ASN A 62 -43.65 -5.88 -0.98
N VAL A 63 -42.50 -6.54 -0.91
CA VAL A 63 -41.74 -6.97 -2.09
C VAL A 63 -41.47 -8.46 -1.88
N PRO A 64 -41.67 -9.37 -2.86
CA PRO A 64 -41.28 -10.77 -2.68
C PRO A 64 -39.80 -10.78 -2.28
N ALA A 65 -39.51 -11.26 -1.06
CA ALA A 65 -38.28 -10.99 -0.35
C ALA A 65 -37.04 -11.39 -1.15
N ALA A 66 -36.41 -10.42 -1.81
CA ALA A 66 -35.05 -10.57 -2.29
C ALA A 66 -34.13 -10.31 -1.08
N PRO A 67 -33.24 -11.25 -0.70
CA PRO A 67 -32.27 -11.06 0.38
C PRO A 67 -31.18 -10.01 0.06
N ASP A 68 -31.28 -9.32 -1.07
CA ASP A 68 -30.26 -8.45 -1.71
C ASP A 68 -30.18 -7.01 -1.15
N ASN A 69 -30.87 -6.67 -0.06
CA ASN A 69 -30.79 -5.30 0.48
C ASN A 69 -31.18 -5.16 1.96
N LEU A 70 -30.44 -5.83 2.85
CA LEU A 70 -30.65 -5.71 4.29
C LEU A 70 -29.96 -4.45 4.82
N ALA A 71 -30.75 -3.50 5.33
CA ALA A 71 -30.20 -2.34 6.04
C ALA A 71 -29.56 -2.79 7.38
N ALA A 72 -28.31 -2.38 7.61
CA ALA A 72 -27.44 -2.76 8.72
C ALA A 72 -28.13 -2.86 10.10
N PRO A 73 -28.43 -4.07 10.63
CA PRO A 73 -28.89 -4.25 11.99
C PRO A 73 -27.71 -4.39 12.96
N SER A 74 -27.94 -4.13 14.25
CA SER A 74 -26.95 -4.33 15.32
C SER A 74 -26.56 -5.80 15.60
N ASN A 75 -27.21 -6.75 14.92
CA ASN A 75 -26.91 -8.18 14.91
C ASN A 75 -26.93 -8.68 13.45
N PRO A 76 -26.04 -9.62 13.06
CA PRO A 76 -26.04 -10.17 11.71
C PRO A 76 -27.37 -10.89 11.45
N PRO A 77 -28.06 -10.58 10.34
CA PRO A 77 -29.30 -11.27 10.00
C PRO A 77 -28.99 -12.73 9.62
N ILE A 78 -29.83 -13.65 10.08
CA ILE A 78 -29.74 -15.07 9.78
C ILE A 78 -30.63 -15.39 8.58
N LEU A 79 -30.02 -15.83 7.50
CA LEU A 79 -30.71 -16.36 6.32
C LEU A 79 -30.78 -17.88 6.44
N THR A 80 -32.00 -18.42 6.48
CA THR A 80 -32.21 -19.87 6.63
C THR A 80 -33.00 -20.41 5.45
N GLN A 81 -32.51 -21.50 4.90
CA GLN A 81 -33.21 -22.30 3.91
C GLN A 81 -34.50 -22.91 4.52
N THR A 82 -35.64 -22.62 3.91
CA THR A 82 -36.96 -23.13 4.36
C THR A 82 -37.36 -24.43 3.68
N THR A 83 -36.79 -24.72 2.50
CA THR A 83 -37.04 -25.96 1.74
C THR A 83 -35.75 -26.77 1.63
N PRO A 84 -35.64 -27.95 2.28
CA PRO A 84 -34.45 -28.81 2.17
C PRO A 84 -34.08 -29.11 0.71
N GLY A 85 -32.78 -29.11 0.40
CA GLY A 85 -32.26 -29.30 -0.96
C GLY A 85 -32.38 -28.09 -1.91
N ALA A 86 -32.98 -26.98 -1.48
CA ALA A 86 -32.81 -25.67 -2.12
C ALA A 86 -31.35 -25.18 -2.06
N ILE A 87 -30.86 -24.60 -3.16
CA ILE A 87 -29.45 -24.22 -3.33
C ILE A 87 -29.41 -22.81 -3.94
N VAL A 88 -28.30 -22.06 -3.75
CA VAL A 88 -28.11 -20.69 -4.28
C VAL A 88 -27.21 -20.77 -5.52
N THR A 89 -27.66 -20.38 -6.72
CA THR A 89 -26.92 -20.66 -7.97
C THR A 89 -26.94 -19.55 -9.03
N SER A 90 -25.97 -18.64 -9.18
CA SER A 90 -25.96 -17.57 -10.24
C SER A 90 -26.36 -18.03 -11.66
N GLY A 91 -27.37 -17.40 -12.28
CA GLY A 91 -27.79 -17.63 -13.67
C GLY A 91 -27.40 -16.46 -14.53
N GLY A 92 -26.17 -16.53 -15.04
CA GLY A 92 -25.71 -15.77 -16.19
C GLY A 92 -25.17 -16.78 -17.20
N SER A 93 -25.62 -16.70 -18.46
CA SER A 93 -25.06 -17.48 -19.55
C SER A 93 -23.78 -16.82 -20.05
N GLY A 94 -22.66 -16.98 -19.34
CA GLY A 94 -21.37 -16.42 -19.76
C GLY A 94 -20.41 -16.32 -18.59
N GLY A 95 -19.17 -16.78 -18.78
CA GLY A 95 -18.18 -16.86 -17.71
C GLY A 95 -17.93 -15.53 -16.99
N TRP A 96 -17.45 -15.67 -15.75
CA TRP A 96 -16.83 -14.64 -14.89
C TRP A 96 -17.30 -13.19 -15.15
N GLY A 97 -18.35 -12.75 -14.45
CA GLY A 97 -18.62 -11.32 -14.27
C GLY A 97 -20.02 -10.78 -14.58
N ASP A 98 -20.98 -11.58 -15.09
CA ASP A 98 -22.28 -11.03 -15.50
C ASP A 98 -23.41 -11.32 -14.50
N GLY A 99 -23.72 -10.32 -13.65
CA GLY A 99 -25.06 -9.79 -13.33
C GLY A 99 -26.21 -10.72 -12.90
N GLY A 100 -25.98 -11.99 -12.60
CA GLY A 100 -26.98 -12.92 -12.06
C GLY A 100 -27.29 -12.61 -10.59
N ALA A 101 -28.46 -13.00 -10.11
CA ALA A 101 -28.86 -12.85 -8.70
C ALA A 101 -27.73 -13.29 -7.72
N ASN A 102 -27.58 -12.61 -6.60
CA ASN A 102 -26.57 -12.90 -5.57
C ASN A 102 -27.19 -12.66 -4.18
N ILE A 103 -26.57 -13.22 -3.14
CA ILE A 103 -26.89 -12.88 -1.75
C ILE A 103 -25.82 -11.94 -1.25
N TYR A 104 -26.19 -10.69 -0.99
CA TYR A 104 -25.27 -9.63 -0.60
C TYR A 104 -25.87 -8.76 0.50
N ASN A 105 -25.08 -8.51 1.54
CA ASN A 105 -25.42 -7.52 2.57
C ASN A 105 -24.41 -6.37 2.51
N PRO A 106 -24.76 -5.24 1.86
CA PRO A 106 -23.87 -4.08 1.81
C PRO A 106 -23.70 -3.40 3.17
N GLY A 107 -24.56 -3.69 4.15
CA GLY A 107 -24.58 -3.07 5.47
C GLY A 107 -23.90 -3.88 6.57
N GLY A 108 -23.30 -5.04 6.27
CA GLY A 108 -22.56 -5.83 7.24
C GLY A 108 -22.51 -7.34 6.93
N SER A 109 -22.09 -8.11 7.92
CA SER A 109 -21.95 -9.57 7.87
C SER A 109 -23.30 -10.31 7.72
N LEU A 110 -23.27 -11.55 7.22
CA LEU A 110 -24.43 -12.46 7.13
C LEU A 110 -24.13 -13.78 7.84
N SER A 111 -25.16 -14.38 8.43
CA SER A 111 -25.12 -15.78 8.86
C SER A 111 -26.06 -16.61 7.98
N ILE A 112 -25.53 -17.63 7.31
CA ILE A 112 -26.28 -18.46 6.38
C ILE A 112 -26.39 -19.88 6.95
N VAL A 113 -27.61 -20.43 6.92
CA VAL A 113 -27.93 -21.79 7.35
C VAL A 113 -28.58 -22.55 6.20
N ILE A 114 -27.84 -23.52 5.65
CA ILE A 114 -28.33 -24.49 4.66
C ILE A 114 -28.77 -25.73 5.43
N ASN A 115 -30.05 -26.10 5.30
CA ASN A 115 -30.62 -27.31 5.90
C ASN A 115 -30.77 -28.38 4.82
N ASP A 116 -30.22 -29.56 5.07
CA ASP A 116 -30.42 -30.68 4.16
C ASP A 116 -30.56 -32.02 4.89
N THR A 117 -31.00 -33.03 4.16
CA THR A 117 -31.22 -34.39 4.65
C THR A 117 -30.65 -35.40 3.68
N THR A 118 -30.00 -36.46 4.18
CA THR A 118 -29.57 -37.56 3.31
C THR A 118 -30.58 -38.71 3.35
N PRO A 119 -31.27 -39.03 2.24
CA PRO A 119 -32.25 -40.12 2.20
C PRO A 119 -31.61 -41.51 2.25
N PHE A 120 -30.28 -41.57 2.14
CA PHE A 120 -29.43 -42.75 2.24
C PHE A 120 -28.31 -42.49 3.25
N ASN A 121 -27.64 -43.57 3.68
CA ASN A 121 -26.43 -43.45 4.49
C ASN A 121 -25.35 -42.78 3.66
N THR A 122 -24.74 -41.73 4.19
CA THR A 122 -23.67 -40.99 3.52
C THR A 122 -22.40 -41.04 4.35
N ASP A 123 -21.28 -41.18 3.65
CA ASP A 123 -19.93 -41.10 4.24
C ASP A 123 -19.21 -39.81 3.78
N THR A 124 -19.83 -38.98 2.95
CA THR A 124 -19.20 -37.77 2.40
C THR A 124 -20.19 -36.68 2.09
N ILE A 125 -19.85 -35.47 2.53
CA ILE A 125 -20.54 -34.23 2.17
C ILE A 125 -19.52 -33.33 1.47
N VAL A 126 -19.83 -32.90 0.24
CA VAL A 126 -19.05 -31.91 -0.51
C VAL A 126 -19.85 -30.63 -0.60
N PHE A 127 -19.28 -29.53 -0.10
CA PHE A 127 -19.86 -28.20 -0.20
C PHE A 127 -18.96 -27.31 -1.05
N GLN A 128 -19.55 -26.66 -2.04
CA GLN A 128 -18.84 -25.72 -2.91
C GLN A 128 -19.49 -24.36 -2.78
N TYR A 129 -18.71 -23.30 -2.83
CA TYR A 129 -19.25 -21.95 -2.92
C TYR A 129 -18.34 -21.03 -3.72
N GLN A 130 -18.93 -19.96 -4.24
CA GLN A 130 -18.23 -18.85 -4.87
C GLN A 130 -18.69 -17.55 -4.24
N VAL A 131 -17.73 -16.71 -3.88
CA VAL A 131 -18.01 -15.36 -3.41
C VAL A 131 -17.23 -14.32 -4.19
N SER A 132 -17.78 -13.12 -4.20
CA SER A 132 -17.09 -11.91 -4.62
C SER A 132 -17.04 -10.96 -3.42
N GLY A 133 -15.87 -10.41 -3.13
CA GLY A 133 -15.70 -9.41 -2.07
C GLY A 133 -14.68 -9.86 -1.02
N SER A 134 -15.01 -9.62 0.26
CA SER A 134 -14.21 -10.08 1.39
C SER A 134 -14.15 -11.62 1.45
N MET A 135 -12.96 -12.18 1.64
CA MET A 135 -12.76 -13.64 1.75
C MET A 135 -13.33 -14.18 3.06
N ILE A 136 -13.93 -15.37 3.02
CA ILE A 136 -14.42 -16.05 4.23
C ILE A 136 -13.29 -16.80 4.92
N ASP A 137 -13.20 -16.62 6.24
CA ASP A 137 -12.41 -17.50 7.09
C ASP A 137 -13.06 -18.89 7.12
N LEU A 138 -12.32 -19.91 6.69
CA LEU A 138 -12.79 -21.29 6.64
C LEU A 138 -13.17 -21.86 8.02
N SER A 139 -12.74 -21.24 9.12
CA SER A 139 -13.23 -21.59 10.47
C SER A 139 -14.72 -21.27 10.65
N GLN A 140 -15.26 -20.32 9.88
CA GLN A 140 -16.66 -19.89 9.93
C GLN A 140 -17.58 -20.76 9.05
N VAL A 141 -17.01 -21.60 8.19
CA VAL A 141 -17.75 -22.59 7.40
C VAL A 141 -17.76 -23.90 8.15
N ARG A 142 -18.93 -24.33 8.61
CA ARG A 142 -19.07 -25.45 9.56
C ARG A 142 -20.18 -26.40 9.13
N LEU A 143 -19.88 -27.70 9.12
CA LEU A 143 -20.86 -28.76 9.03
C LEU A 143 -21.40 -29.08 10.42
N LYS A 144 -22.72 -29.02 10.61
CA LYS A 144 -23.39 -29.35 11.87
C LYS A 144 -24.23 -30.60 11.75
N ILE A 145 -23.93 -31.60 12.57
CA ILE A 145 -24.64 -32.89 12.63
C ILE A 145 -24.92 -33.20 14.11
N GLY A 146 -26.18 -33.51 14.44
CA GLY A 146 -26.56 -33.93 15.79
C GLY A 146 -26.19 -32.94 16.91
N GLY A 147 -26.02 -31.65 16.58
CA GLY A 147 -25.60 -30.59 17.51
C GLY A 147 -24.09 -30.35 17.61
N VAL A 148 -23.25 -31.15 16.94
CA VAL A 148 -21.79 -30.97 16.88
C VAL A 148 -21.40 -30.27 15.58
N GLU A 149 -20.46 -29.34 15.66
CA GLU A 149 -19.97 -28.55 14.52
C GLU A 149 -18.55 -28.94 14.12
N TYR A 150 -18.30 -29.07 12.82
CA TYR A 150 -17.02 -29.45 12.24
C TYR A 150 -16.61 -28.38 11.21
N ALA A 151 -15.54 -27.63 11.51
CA ALA A 151 -15.06 -26.55 10.65
C ALA A 151 -14.45 -27.08 9.34
N ALA A 152 -14.52 -26.28 8.27
CA ALA A 152 -13.99 -26.60 6.94
C ALA A 152 -12.45 -26.63 6.88
N ASN A 153 -11.77 -26.08 7.89
CA ASN A 153 -10.32 -26.19 8.08
C ASN A 153 -9.93 -27.16 9.21
N GLY A 154 -10.88 -27.97 9.69
CA GLY A 154 -10.69 -28.97 10.74
C GLY A 154 -10.20 -30.33 10.22
N GLU A 155 -9.97 -31.29 11.13
CA GLU A 155 -9.37 -32.60 10.79
C GLU A 155 -10.22 -33.49 9.89
N LEU A 156 -11.53 -33.27 9.85
CA LEU A 156 -12.46 -34.04 9.02
C LEU A 156 -12.66 -33.45 7.62
N ALA A 157 -12.08 -32.29 7.35
CA ALA A 157 -12.35 -31.53 6.14
C ALA A 157 -11.10 -31.40 5.26
N GLU A 158 -11.31 -31.58 3.96
CA GLU A 158 -10.35 -31.22 2.91
C GLU A 158 -10.91 -30.04 2.14
N TYR A 159 -10.05 -29.11 1.71
CA TYR A 159 -10.51 -27.96 0.93
C TYR A 159 -9.52 -27.56 -0.17
N ILE A 160 -10.06 -26.99 -1.24
CA ILE A 160 -9.30 -26.28 -2.28
C ILE A 160 -9.97 -24.93 -2.50
N ARG A 161 -9.15 -23.89 -2.68
CA ARG A 161 -9.60 -22.53 -3.04
C ARG A 161 -9.02 -22.14 -4.39
N GLU A 162 -9.75 -21.35 -5.16
CA GLU A 162 -9.21 -20.72 -6.36
C GLU A 162 -9.68 -19.29 -6.48
N TYR A 163 -8.90 -18.49 -7.20
CA TYR A 163 -9.07 -17.04 -7.27
C TYR A 163 -9.13 -16.60 -8.73
N ALA A 164 -10.14 -15.81 -9.06
CA ALA A 164 -10.42 -15.37 -10.43
C ALA A 164 -10.13 -13.88 -10.68
N GLY A 165 -9.98 -13.07 -9.63
CA GLY A 165 -9.60 -11.66 -9.80
C GLY A 165 -10.06 -10.74 -8.69
N ALA A 166 -9.79 -9.44 -8.86
CA ALA A 166 -10.31 -8.41 -7.97
C ALA A 166 -11.84 -8.29 -8.09
N SER A 167 -12.50 -8.16 -6.95
CA SER A 167 -13.95 -7.97 -6.86
C SER A 167 -14.35 -6.50 -7.01
N SER A 168 -15.49 -6.26 -7.66
CA SER A 168 -16.14 -4.92 -7.69
C SER A 168 -16.67 -4.48 -6.32
N TYR A 169 -16.84 -5.41 -5.37
CA TYR A 169 -17.26 -5.17 -3.98
C TYR A 169 -16.08 -5.01 -3.00
N GLY A 170 -14.85 -5.08 -3.53
CA GLY A 170 -13.61 -5.00 -2.78
C GLY A 170 -13.14 -6.36 -2.23
N GLY A 171 -11.89 -6.74 -2.52
CA GLY A 171 -11.34 -8.06 -2.20
C GLY A 171 -11.15 -8.91 -3.44
N ILE A 172 -11.17 -10.24 -3.29
CA ILE A 172 -10.83 -11.19 -4.36
C ILE A 172 -12.01 -12.11 -4.61
N GLU A 173 -12.45 -12.22 -5.85
CA GLU A 173 -13.39 -13.25 -6.25
C GLU A 173 -12.75 -14.63 -6.12
N ASN A 174 -13.39 -15.49 -5.34
CA ASN A 174 -12.87 -16.81 -5.05
C ASN A 174 -13.97 -17.87 -5.06
N ARG A 175 -13.56 -19.08 -5.42
CA ARG A 175 -14.35 -20.31 -5.29
C ARG A 175 -13.67 -21.27 -4.34
N THR A 176 -14.45 -22.08 -3.66
CA THR A 176 -13.97 -22.99 -2.63
C THR A 176 -14.77 -24.27 -2.69
N ALA A 177 -14.08 -25.40 -2.70
CA ALA A 177 -14.67 -26.73 -2.54
C ALA A 177 -14.17 -27.30 -1.22
N ILE A 178 -15.09 -27.80 -0.41
CA ILE A 178 -14.85 -28.44 0.89
C ILE A 178 -15.45 -29.83 0.84
N GLN A 179 -14.73 -30.81 1.35
CA GLN A 179 -15.20 -32.18 1.50
C GLN A 179 -15.01 -32.62 2.94
N TRP A 180 -16.09 -33.02 3.61
CA TRP A 180 -16.02 -33.68 4.91
C TRP A 180 -16.06 -35.19 4.77
N ASP A 181 -15.07 -35.88 5.35
CA ASP A 181 -15.12 -37.32 5.63
C ASP A 181 -15.93 -37.53 6.91
N ILE A 182 -17.12 -38.09 6.74
CA ILE A 182 -18.03 -38.42 7.84
C ILE A 182 -18.22 -39.93 7.97
N SER A 183 -17.33 -40.72 7.34
CA SER A 183 -17.33 -42.16 7.47
C SER A 183 -17.26 -42.56 8.95
N GLY A 184 -18.12 -43.49 9.36
CA GLY A 184 -18.21 -43.92 10.76
C GLY A 184 -19.10 -43.06 11.66
N MET A 185 -19.64 -41.92 11.20
CA MET A 185 -20.67 -41.17 11.94
C MET A 185 -22.06 -41.83 11.89
N ASN A 186 -22.25 -42.83 11.00
CA ASN A 186 -23.48 -43.62 10.86
C ASN A 186 -24.75 -42.78 10.66
N LEU A 187 -24.69 -41.76 9.79
CA LEU A 187 -25.88 -40.98 9.43
C LEU A 187 -26.84 -41.90 8.68
N SER A 188 -28.10 -42.01 9.14
CA SER A 188 -29.08 -42.93 8.57
C SER A 188 -30.43 -42.25 8.33
N GLY A 189 -31.15 -42.71 7.31
CA GLY A 189 -32.59 -42.48 7.09
C GLY A 189 -33.10 -41.04 7.33
N ASN A 190 -32.78 -40.11 6.42
CA ASN A 190 -33.18 -38.70 6.50
C ASN A 190 -32.60 -37.94 7.71
N THR A 191 -31.37 -38.29 8.13
CA THR A 191 -30.67 -37.48 9.14
C THR A 191 -30.52 -36.06 8.61
N THR A 192 -30.99 -35.08 9.38
CA THR A 192 -30.82 -33.66 9.07
C THR A 192 -29.43 -33.20 9.48
N TYR A 193 -28.80 -32.44 8.61
CA TYR A 193 -27.54 -31.75 8.87
C TYR A 193 -27.64 -30.31 8.36
N GLN A 194 -26.72 -29.47 8.81
CA GLN A 194 -26.69 -28.07 8.42
C GLN A 194 -25.30 -27.67 7.95
N ILE A 195 -25.21 -26.80 6.93
CA ILE A 195 -24.00 -26.01 6.68
C ILE A 195 -24.25 -24.62 7.26
N LEU A 196 -23.40 -24.23 8.19
CA LEU A 196 -23.37 -22.89 8.78
C LEU A 196 -22.23 -22.13 8.12
N PHE A 197 -22.50 -20.92 7.69
CA PHE A 197 -21.53 -20.10 6.98
C PHE A 197 -21.74 -18.64 7.33
N ASP A 198 -20.79 -18.07 8.09
CA ASP A 198 -20.79 -16.65 8.43
C ASP A 198 -19.87 -15.89 7.47
N THR A 199 -20.36 -14.77 6.93
CA THR A 199 -19.58 -13.89 6.05
C THR A 199 -19.03 -12.70 6.81
N PRO A 200 -17.84 -12.20 6.45
CA PRO A 200 -17.47 -10.84 6.81
C PRO A 200 -18.32 -9.81 6.05
N ASP A 201 -18.13 -8.54 6.39
CA ASP A 201 -18.77 -7.42 5.70
C ASP A 201 -18.34 -7.36 4.23
N HIS A 202 -19.26 -6.91 3.37
CA HIS A 202 -19.05 -6.77 1.92
C HIS A 202 -18.75 -8.08 1.15
N THR A 203 -19.13 -9.24 1.69
CA THR A 203 -19.11 -10.51 0.94
C THR A 203 -20.41 -10.72 0.18
N SER A 204 -20.29 -10.98 -1.12
CA SER A 204 -21.41 -11.35 -1.99
C SER A 204 -21.31 -12.84 -2.37
N LEU A 205 -22.22 -13.66 -1.86
CA LEU A 205 -22.33 -15.08 -2.22
C LEU A 205 -22.98 -15.22 -3.61
N GLN A 206 -22.24 -15.77 -4.55
CA GLN A 206 -22.67 -15.97 -5.94
C GLN A 206 -23.33 -17.34 -6.14
N VAL A 207 -22.68 -18.36 -5.60
CA VAL A 207 -23.08 -19.77 -5.74
C VAL A 207 -22.74 -20.50 -4.45
N ALA A 208 -23.60 -21.44 -4.07
CA ALA A 208 -23.31 -22.49 -3.11
C ALA A 208 -23.87 -23.79 -3.69
N VAL A 209 -23.22 -24.94 -3.57
CA VAL A 209 -23.70 -26.26 -4.05
C VAL A 209 -23.36 -27.33 -3.03
N LEU A 210 -24.24 -28.31 -2.89
CA LEU A 210 -24.08 -29.44 -1.99
C LEU A 210 -24.18 -30.73 -2.79
N ASP A 211 -23.21 -31.63 -2.61
CA ASP A 211 -23.21 -32.98 -3.16
C ASP A 211 -23.00 -33.99 -2.02
N THR A 212 -23.75 -35.08 -2.06
CA THR A 212 -23.69 -36.15 -1.06
C THR A 212 -23.52 -37.50 -1.74
N SER A 213 -22.52 -38.25 -1.29
CA SER A 213 -22.25 -39.60 -1.80
C SER A 213 -22.56 -40.64 -0.72
N PRO A 214 -23.14 -41.80 -1.09
CA PRO A 214 -23.41 -42.87 -0.12
C PRO A 214 -22.14 -43.54 0.41
N GLN A 215 -21.02 -43.39 -0.29
CA GLN A 215 -19.71 -43.93 0.09
C GLN A 215 -18.66 -42.85 -0.03
N PHE A 216 -17.62 -42.94 0.79
CA PHE A 216 -16.51 -42.00 0.69
C PHE A 216 -15.81 -42.15 -0.66
N SER A 217 -15.89 -41.09 -1.46
CA SER A 217 -15.14 -40.93 -2.70
C SER A 217 -14.43 -39.61 -2.62
N GLN A 218 -13.11 -39.63 -2.74
CA GLN A 218 -12.32 -38.42 -2.71
C GLN A 218 -12.64 -37.56 -3.94
N ALA A 219 -13.28 -36.42 -3.69
CA ALA A 219 -13.60 -35.41 -4.68
C ALA A 219 -12.64 -34.23 -4.60
N VAL A 220 -12.15 -33.85 -3.41
CA VAL A 220 -11.18 -32.77 -3.17
C VAL A 220 -9.80 -33.37 -2.89
N SER A 221 -8.74 -32.77 -3.43
CA SER A 221 -7.36 -33.25 -3.22
C SER A 221 -7.00 -33.21 -1.73
N LYS A 222 -6.37 -34.29 -1.27
CA LYS A 222 -6.04 -34.52 0.13
C LYS A 222 -4.93 -33.59 0.61
N ALA A 223 -5.10 -32.97 1.77
CA ALA A 223 -4.07 -32.22 2.43
C ALA A 223 -3.10 -33.13 3.20
N TYR A 224 -1.84 -32.71 3.28
CA TYR A 224 -0.82 -33.41 4.03
C TYR A 224 -0.22 -32.48 5.08
N THR A 225 0.05 -33.04 6.26
CA THR A 225 0.58 -32.26 7.39
C THR A 225 2.01 -32.67 7.66
N TRP A 226 2.91 -31.70 7.56
CA TRP A 226 4.31 -31.81 7.93
C TRP A 226 4.48 -31.43 9.40
N ASN A 227 5.02 -32.32 10.21
CA ASN A 227 5.25 -32.09 11.64
C ASN A 227 6.70 -32.32 12.10
N ALA A 228 7.59 -32.75 11.20
CA ALA A 228 9.00 -32.97 11.53
C ALA A 228 9.80 -31.66 11.64
N SER A 229 10.83 -31.69 12.48
CA SER A 229 11.76 -30.57 12.75
C SER A 229 13.22 -31.00 12.58
N GLY A 230 14.11 -30.04 12.33
CA GLY A 230 15.55 -30.27 12.17
C GLY A 230 16.10 -29.84 10.82
N SER A 231 17.40 -30.09 10.61
CA SER A 231 18.13 -29.73 9.39
C SER A 231 18.27 -30.94 8.46
N SER A 232 17.87 -30.80 7.19
CA SER A 232 18.00 -31.84 6.12
C SER A 232 16.91 -32.92 6.12
N LEU A 233 15.65 -32.49 6.15
CA LEU A 233 14.48 -33.37 6.07
C LEU A 233 14.06 -33.55 4.60
N GLY A 234 13.95 -34.79 4.13
CA GLY A 234 13.52 -35.07 2.75
C GLY A 234 12.01 -35.11 2.59
N TRP A 235 11.47 -34.42 1.56
CA TRP A 235 10.03 -34.42 1.23
C TRP A 235 9.46 -35.83 1.07
N ALA A 236 10.20 -36.74 0.46
CA ALA A 236 9.77 -38.11 0.20
C ALA A 236 9.82 -39.05 1.43
N THR A 237 10.31 -38.57 2.58
CA THR A 237 10.46 -39.41 3.78
C THR A 237 9.15 -39.45 4.54
N GLY A 238 8.46 -40.60 4.52
CA GLY A 238 7.14 -40.76 5.14
C GLY A 238 7.05 -40.37 6.62
N GLY A 239 8.11 -40.63 7.39
CA GLY A 239 8.18 -40.26 8.81
C GLY A 239 8.18 -38.75 9.11
N ASN A 240 8.30 -37.89 8.09
CA ASN A 240 8.19 -36.44 8.25
C ASN A 240 6.73 -35.94 8.19
N TRP A 241 5.80 -36.81 7.79
CA TRP A 241 4.41 -36.49 7.55
C TRP A 241 3.53 -37.16 8.60
N GLN A 242 2.51 -36.46 9.08
CA GLN A 242 1.52 -37.00 10.02
C GLN A 242 0.82 -38.24 9.45
N GLN A 243 0.64 -38.29 8.13
CA GLN A 243 0.04 -39.40 7.41
C GLN A 243 0.93 -40.66 7.36
N GLY A 244 2.21 -40.57 7.77
CA GLY A 244 3.18 -41.67 7.68
C GLY A 244 3.72 -41.93 6.26
N SER A 245 3.20 -41.22 5.26
CA SER A 245 3.62 -41.27 3.86
C SER A 245 3.72 -39.86 3.29
N ALA A 246 4.63 -39.67 2.32
CA ALA A 246 4.72 -38.40 1.59
C ALA A 246 3.49 -38.18 0.68
N PRO A 247 3.17 -36.92 0.34
CA PRO A 247 2.10 -36.58 -0.59
C PRO A 247 2.26 -37.32 -1.92
N VAL A 248 1.22 -38.04 -2.32
CA VAL A 248 1.08 -38.68 -3.63
C VAL A 248 0.09 -37.96 -4.53
N ASP A 249 -0.84 -37.22 -3.94
CA ASP A 249 -1.86 -36.44 -4.64
C ASP A 249 -1.29 -35.09 -5.08
N VAL A 250 -1.49 -34.75 -6.35
CA VAL A 250 -1.07 -33.47 -6.92
C VAL A 250 -2.09 -32.39 -6.53
N GLY A 251 -1.61 -31.23 -6.09
CA GLY A 251 -2.46 -30.05 -5.85
C GLY A 251 -3.24 -30.02 -4.53
N GLY A 252 -3.01 -30.97 -3.61
CA GLY A 252 -3.50 -30.90 -2.24
C GLY A 252 -2.74 -29.88 -1.38
N ASN A 253 -3.37 -29.34 -0.34
CA ASN A 253 -2.75 -28.37 0.55
C ASN A 253 -1.65 -29.00 1.42
N ILE A 254 -0.63 -28.22 1.77
CA ILE A 254 0.44 -28.66 2.68
C ILE A 254 0.43 -27.80 3.93
N LYS A 255 0.17 -28.43 5.08
CA LYS A 255 0.16 -27.77 6.38
C LYS A 255 1.47 -28.03 7.12
N PHE A 256 2.22 -26.98 7.43
CA PHE A 256 3.37 -27.04 8.32
C PHE A 256 2.92 -26.77 9.76
N SER A 257 3.13 -27.77 10.63
CA SER A 257 2.75 -27.76 12.06
C SER A 257 3.92 -28.19 12.96
N ASN A 258 5.15 -28.16 12.44
CA ASN A 258 6.38 -28.50 13.15
C ASN A 258 6.56 -27.68 14.43
N SER A 259 6.94 -28.34 15.52
CA SER A 259 7.11 -27.72 16.85
C SER A 259 8.43 -26.96 17.03
N ALA A 260 9.38 -27.14 16.11
CA ALA A 260 10.66 -26.45 16.03
C ALA A 260 11.03 -26.20 14.55
N PRO A 261 11.99 -25.31 14.24
CA PRO A 261 12.34 -25.00 12.85
C PRO A 261 12.67 -26.24 12.00
N ALA A 262 12.23 -26.22 10.74
CA ALA A 262 12.38 -27.34 9.80
C ALA A 262 13.05 -26.87 8.49
N ALA A 263 14.11 -27.58 8.07
CA ALA A 263 14.73 -27.37 6.75
C ALA A 263 14.45 -28.56 5.83
N ILE A 264 13.67 -28.32 4.78
CA ILE A 264 13.05 -29.31 3.91
C ILE A 264 13.77 -29.32 2.55
N SER A 265 14.08 -30.51 2.03
CA SER A 265 14.54 -30.71 0.66
C SER A 265 13.44 -31.36 -0.19
N LEU A 266 13.12 -30.77 -1.35
CA LEU A 266 12.14 -31.32 -2.30
C LEU A 266 12.60 -32.64 -2.95
N GLY A 267 13.90 -32.94 -2.85
CA GLY A 267 14.53 -34.09 -3.50
C GLY A 267 14.90 -33.81 -4.97
N THR A 268 14.65 -34.78 -5.84
CA THR A 268 15.10 -34.78 -7.25
C THR A 268 14.03 -34.40 -8.26
N VAL A 269 12.79 -34.15 -7.82
CA VAL A 269 11.66 -33.81 -8.69
C VAL A 269 11.00 -32.51 -8.24
N ASP A 270 10.35 -31.84 -9.19
CA ASP A 270 9.48 -30.71 -8.90
C ASP A 270 8.25 -31.19 -8.10
N ARG A 271 7.71 -30.32 -7.27
CA ARG A 271 6.56 -30.62 -6.38
C ARG A 271 5.44 -29.64 -6.66
N GLU A 272 4.22 -30.14 -6.76
CA GLU A 272 3.02 -29.33 -6.94
C GLU A 272 2.08 -29.50 -5.75
N VAL A 273 1.60 -28.38 -5.24
CA VAL A 273 0.75 -28.28 -4.05
C VAL A 273 -0.37 -27.28 -4.29
N GLY A 274 -1.46 -27.40 -3.53
CA GLY A 274 -2.56 -26.44 -3.51
C GLY A 274 -2.12 -25.12 -2.87
N GLU A 275 -2.35 -25.04 -1.57
CA GLU A 275 -1.90 -23.97 -0.67
C GLU A 275 -0.77 -24.44 0.25
N LEU A 276 0.18 -23.57 0.59
CA LEU A 276 1.10 -23.77 1.71
C LEU A 276 0.56 -23.06 2.95
N ILE A 277 0.33 -23.81 4.03
CA ILE A 277 -0.29 -23.29 5.25
C ILE A 277 0.70 -23.43 6.40
N LEU A 278 1.16 -22.31 6.97
CA LEU A 278 2.11 -22.29 8.06
C LEU A 278 1.41 -21.98 9.38
N THR A 279 1.28 -23.04 10.18
CA THR A 279 0.72 -22.99 11.53
C THR A 279 1.74 -23.32 12.63
N GLY A 280 2.91 -23.83 12.25
CA GLY A 280 4.01 -24.18 13.16
C GLY A 280 5.14 -23.15 13.17
N GLN A 281 6.34 -23.62 13.52
CA GLN A 281 7.56 -22.80 13.55
C GLN A 281 8.17 -22.62 12.14
N ASN A 282 9.24 -21.80 12.06
CA ASN A 282 9.93 -21.47 10.80
C ASN A 282 10.23 -22.68 9.90
N VAL A 283 9.99 -22.51 8.60
CA VAL A 283 10.24 -23.51 7.57
C VAL A 283 11.18 -22.93 6.51
N THR A 284 12.20 -23.69 6.15
CA THR A 284 13.09 -23.38 5.03
C THR A 284 13.03 -24.48 3.99
N VAL A 285 12.64 -24.17 2.77
CA VAL A 285 12.65 -25.10 1.63
C VAL A 285 13.92 -24.89 0.82
N ASN A 286 14.78 -25.90 0.74
CA ASN A 286 16.08 -25.90 0.06
C ASN A 286 16.14 -26.96 -1.04
N SER A 287 16.11 -26.55 -2.30
CA SER A 287 16.28 -27.47 -3.43
C SER A 287 16.61 -26.73 -4.74
N GLY A 288 17.30 -27.39 -5.66
CA GLY A 288 17.43 -26.96 -7.06
C GLY A 288 16.23 -27.34 -7.95
N ARG A 289 15.09 -27.69 -7.32
CA ARG A 289 13.82 -28.03 -7.98
C ARG A 289 12.84 -26.87 -7.90
N THR A 290 11.75 -27.00 -8.64
CA THR A 290 10.63 -26.06 -8.61
C THR A 290 9.55 -26.53 -7.64
N LEU A 291 9.09 -25.62 -6.79
CA LEU A 291 7.86 -25.76 -6.02
C LEU A 291 6.75 -25.01 -6.76
N ILE A 292 5.79 -25.76 -7.29
CA ILE A 292 4.60 -25.25 -7.97
C ILE A 292 3.52 -25.10 -6.90
N VAL A 293 3.03 -23.88 -6.71
CA VAL A 293 2.00 -23.56 -5.72
C VAL A 293 0.81 -22.96 -6.45
N ASN A 294 -0.32 -23.62 -6.31
CA ASN A 294 -1.48 -23.36 -7.13
C ASN A 294 -2.25 -22.14 -6.63
N THR A 295 -2.42 -21.98 -5.32
CA THR A 295 -3.39 -21.01 -4.76
C THR A 295 -2.75 -20.01 -3.80
N GLY A 296 -1.55 -20.30 -3.31
CA GLY A 296 -0.72 -19.35 -2.57
C GLY A 296 -0.27 -19.86 -1.20
N ILE A 297 -0.11 -18.93 -0.26
CA ILE A 297 0.54 -19.18 1.03
C ILE A 297 -0.23 -18.45 2.13
N SER A 298 -0.56 -19.16 3.20
CA SER A 298 -1.11 -18.61 4.44
C SER A 298 -0.11 -18.78 5.59
N ALA A 299 0.28 -17.71 6.28
CA ALA A 299 1.27 -17.74 7.36
C ALA A 299 0.84 -16.93 8.59
N THR A 300 0.37 -17.61 9.64
CA THR A 300 -0.47 -17.00 10.69
C THR A 300 0.11 -16.97 12.12
N ASN A 301 1.32 -17.52 12.35
CA ASN A 301 1.89 -17.68 13.70
C ASN A 301 3.20 -16.91 13.93
N SER A 302 3.29 -15.67 13.46
CA SER A 302 4.53 -14.86 13.49
C SER A 302 5.76 -15.67 13.04
N SER A 303 5.57 -16.44 11.97
CA SER A 303 6.49 -17.48 11.51
C SER A 303 7.21 -17.04 10.24
N GLN A 304 8.39 -17.65 9.98
CA GLN A 304 9.13 -17.41 8.76
C GLN A 304 9.07 -18.62 7.82
N LEU A 305 8.54 -18.41 6.60
CA LEU A 305 8.77 -19.30 5.47
C LEU A 305 9.90 -18.75 4.60
N THR A 306 10.95 -19.54 4.35
CA THR A 306 11.99 -19.20 3.38
C THR A 306 12.04 -20.25 2.28
N ILE A 307 11.82 -19.85 1.04
CA ILE A 307 11.87 -20.73 -0.14
C ILE A 307 13.13 -20.39 -0.95
N ASN A 308 14.16 -21.22 -0.83
CA ASN A 308 15.40 -21.14 -1.60
C ASN A 308 15.32 -21.89 -2.94
N SER A 309 14.16 -22.46 -3.26
CA SER A 309 13.84 -23.14 -4.51
C SER A 309 13.14 -22.21 -5.49
N ASN A 310 13.17 -22.55 -6.78
CA ASN A 310 12.31 -21.88 -7.75
C ASN A 310 10.85 -22.04 -7.35
N TYR A 311 10.08 -20.98 -7.51
CA TYR A 311 8.67 -20.94 -7.18
C TYR A 311 7.88 -20.78 -8.47
N ARG A 312 6.86 -21.59 -8.69
CA ARG A 312 5.98 -21.43 -9.85
C ARG A 312 4.55 -21.23 -9.40
N ILE A 313 3.97 -20.11 -9.80
CA ILE A 313 2.56 -19.76 -9.66
C ILE A 313 1.78 -20.69 -10.61
N GLY A 314 1.00 -21.59 -10.02
CA GLY A 314 0.13 -22.53 -10.74
C GLY A 314 -1.17 -21.88 -11.21
N ALA A 315 -1.77 -21.03 -10.37
CA ALA A 315 -2.86 -20.10 -10.67
C ALA A 315 -2.70 -18.83 -9.81
N THR A 316 -3.66 -17.91 -9.78
CA THR A 316 -3.57 -16.70 -8.95
C THR A 316 -3.22 -17.06 -7.49
N ASN A 317 -2.14 -16.46 -7.00
CA ASN A 317 -1.58 -16.77 -5.69
C ASN A 317 -1.93 -15.66 -4.70
N VAL A 318 -2.70 -16.01 -3.68
CA VAL A 318 -2.94 -15.15 -2.51
C VAL A 318 -1.91 -15.45 -1.44
N MET A 319 -1.17 -14.43 -1.05
CA MET A 319 -0.11 -14.49 -0.06
C MET A 319 -0.63 -13.80 1.20
N ASP A 320 -1.33 -14.56 2.03
CA ASP A 320 -1.86 -14.10 3.30
C ASP A 320 -0.82 -14.29 4.40
N VAL A 321 -0.14 -13.19 4.74
CA VAL A 321 0.99 -13.20 5.66
C VAL A 321 0.65 -12.31 6.83
N ASP A 322 0.39 -12.89 7.99
CA ASP A 322 -0.02 -12.15 9.18
C ASP A 322 1.10 -11.28 9.77
N THR A 323 0.70 -10.31 10.58
CA THR A 323 1.60 -9.47 11.35
C THR A 323 2.63 -10.31 12.12
N GLY A 324 3.91 -9.95 11.99
CA GLY A 324 5.03 -10.69 12.57
C GLY A 324 5.50 -11.90 11.77
N SER A 325 4.74 -12.36 10.75
CA SER A 325 5.18 -13.42 9.83
C SER A 325 5.97 -12.84 8.65
N THR A 326 6.81 -13.68 8.06
CA THR A 326 7.54 -13.35 6.83
C THR A 326 7.56 -14.54 5.88
N VAL A 327 7.14 -14.32 4.64
CA VAL A 327 7.38 -15.22 3.53
C VAL A 327 8.48 -14.63 2.66
N ARG A 328 9.59 -15.33 2.52
CA ARG A 328 10.71 -14.93 1.67
C ARG A 328 10.93 -15.96 0.57
N ILE A 329 10.85 -15.54 -0.67
CA ILE A 329 11.11 -16.38 -1.84
C ILE A 329 12.40 -15.89 -2.49
N ASN A 330 13.46 -16.68 -2.31
CA ASN A 330 14.79 -16.40 -2.83
C ASN A 330 15.02 -16.99 -4.23
N GLY A 331 14.30 -18.06 -4.58
CA GLY A 331 14.29 -18.57 -5.94
C GLY A 331 13.49 -17.69 -6.89
N ALA A 332 13.65 -17.90 -8.19
CA ALA A 332 12.89 -17.16 -9.20
C ALA A 332 11.41 -17.56 -9.13
N VAL A 333 10.52 -16.56 -9.07
CA VAL A 333 9.08 -16.77 -9.24
C VAL A 333 8.75 -16.79 -10.73
N SER A 334 7.98 -17.80 -11.17
CA SER A 334 7.55 -17.96 -12.56
C SER A 334 6.07 -18.36 -12.65
N GLY A 335 5.45 -18.29 -13.84
CA GLY A 335 4.09 -18.78 -14.05
C GLY A 335 3.35 -18.04 -15.17
N GLY A 336 2.38 -18.70 -15.81
CA GLY A 336 1.63 -18.14 -16.94
C GLY A 336 0.15 -17.87 -16.67
N PHE A 337 -0.36 -18.17 -15.47
CA PHE A 337 -1.79 -18.38 -15.26
C PHE A 337 -2.37 -17.59 -14.08
N GLY A 338 -1.66 -16.60 -13.53
CA GLY A 338 -2.16 -15.90 -12.35
C GLY A 338 -1.39 -14.65 -11.93
N GLY A 339 -2.08 -13.81 -11.16
CA GLY A 339 -1.50 -12.67 -10.45
C GLY A 339 -0.94 -13.04 -9.08
N LEU A 340 -0.26 -12.08 -8.45
CA LEU A 340 0.22 -12.16 -7.09
C LEU A 340 -0.57 -11.16 -6.24
N VAL A 341 -1.25 -11.66 -5.21
CA VAL A 341 -2.00 -10.80 -4.28
C VAL A 341 -1.40 -10.92 -2.89
N LYS A 342 -1.06 -9.79 -2.28
CA LYS A 342 -0.51 -9.71 -0.94
C LYS A 342 -1.58 -9.23 0.05
N MET A 343 -1.85 -10.05 1.07
CA MET A 343 -2.79 -9.79 2.17
C MET A 343 -2.13 -10.06 3.53
N GLY A 344 -2.78 -9.64 4.62
CA GLY A 344 -2.27 -9.73 5.99
C GLY A 344 -1.15 -8.72 6.29
N GLY A 345 -0.95 -8.40 7.57
CA GLY A 345 -0.03 -7.32 8.00
C GLY A 345 1.47 -7.59 7.88
N GLY A 346 1.88 -8.81 7.51
CA GLY A 346 3.27 -9.27 7.45
C GLY A 346 4.00 -8.99 6.13
N LEU A 347 5.21 -9.55 5.99
CA LEU A 347 6.12 -9.31 4.87
C LEU A 347 6.13 -10.47 3.86
N LEU A 348 5.89 -10.16 2.59
CA LEU A 348 6.30 -10.97 1.45
C LEU A 348 7.53 -10.34 0.79
N ASP A 349 8.64 -11.06 0.74
CA ASP A 349 9.89 -10.59 0.11
C ASP A 349 10.28 -11.49 -1.07
N LEU A 350 10.25 -10.90 -2.27
CA LEU A 350 10.67 -11.53 -3.51
C LEU A 350 12.04 -10.95 -3.90
N THR A 351 13.10 -11.74 -3.81
CA THR A 351 14.47 -11.19 -3.88
C THR A 351 15.13 -11.33 -5.24
N ASN A 352 14.62 -12.19 -6.12
CA ASN A 352 15.24 -12.55 -7.40
C ASN A 352 14.52 -11.90 -8.59
N ASN A 353 15.03 -12.14 -9.80
CA ASN A 353 14.31 -11.82 -11.04
C ASN A 353 13.13 -12.78 -11.21
N ASN A 354 11.93 -12.23 -11.38
CA ASN A 354 10.70 -13.01 -11.49
C ASN A 354 10.08 -12.88 -12.88
N SER A 355 9.49 -13.95 -13.40
CA SER A 355 8.88 -14.00 -14.73
C SER A 355 7.52 -14.68 -14.66
N PHE A 356 6.52 -13.91 -14.23
CA PHE A 356 5.15 -14.38 -14.17
C PHE A 356 4.23 -13.43 -14.91
N ASN A 357 3.28 -13.95 -15.66
CA ASN A 357 2.28 -13.13 -16.31
C ASN A 357 0.95 -13.84 -16.20
N ARG A 358 -0.14 -13.08 -16.10
CA ARG A 358 -1.47 -13.62 -16.30
C ARG A 358 -1.71 -13.78 -17.80
N ALA A 359 -2.09 -14.97 -18.25
CA ALA A 359 -2.31 -15.25 -19.66
C ALA A 359 -3.60 -14.58 -20.17
N THR A 360 -3.42 -13.79 -21.23
CA THR A 360 -4.40 -13.26 -22.20
C THR A 360 -5.40 -12.18 -21.74
N SER A 361 -5.13 -10.95 -22.21
CA SER A 361 -5.98 -9.91 -22.84
C SER A 361 -7.49 -9.73 -22.57
N LEU A 362 -8.14 -10.51 -21.72
CA LEU A 362 -9.59 -10.44 -21.47
C LEU A 362 -9.94 -9.87 -20.09
N ASP A 363 -8.97 -9.73 -19.20
CA ASP A 363 -9.15 -9.22 -17.85
C ASP A 363 -8.47 -7.85 -17.68
N ALA A 364 -9.24 -6.85 -17.26
CA ALA A 364 -8.75 -5.53 -16.89
C ALA A 364 -7.97 -5.53 -15.55
N LEU A 365 -7.36 -6.66 -15.17
CA LEU A 365 -6.92 -6.96 -13.81
C LEU A 365 -5.43 -6.69 -13.58
N SER A 366 -5.08 -6.43 -12.33
CA SER A 366 -3.68 -6.18 -11.92
C SER A 366 -2.95 -7.51 -11.80
N ASN A 367 -1.69 -7.57 -12.24
CA ASN A 367 -0.84 -8.75 -12.01
C ASN A 367 -0.28 -8.79 -10.59
N VAL A 368 -0.16 -7.64 -9.94
CA VAL A 368 0.37 -7.50 -8.58
C VAL A 368 -0.56 -6.59 -7.79
N GLU A 369 -1.13 -7.11 -6.71
CA GLU A 369 -2.03 -6.38 -5.82
C GLU A 369 -1.52 -6.43 -4.38
N VAL A 370 -1.50 -5.29 -3.71
CA VAL A 370 -1.20 -5.20 -2.27
C VAL A 370 -2.44 -4.68 -1.56
N TYR A 371 -3.09 -5.56 -0.80
CA TYR A 371 -4.23 -5.23 0.05
C TYR A 371 -3.80 -4.90 1.47
N ASP A 372 -2.72 -5.49 1.98
CA ASP A 372 -2.19 -5.17 3.31
C ASP A 372 -0.73 -5.64 3.51
N GLY A 373 -0.11 -5.19 4.59
CA GLY A 373 1.24 -5.55 5.01
C GLY A 373 2.29 -5.00 4.06
N THR A 374 3.36 -5.76 3.83
CA THR A 374 4.47 -5.33 2.97
C THR A 374 4.75 -6.34 1.87
N LEU A 375 4.76 -5.88 0.62
CA LEU A 375 5.40 -6.56 -0.50
C LEU A 375 6.73 -5.88 -0.80
N ARG A 376 7.85 -6.58 -0.57
CA ARG A 376 9.16 -6.13 -1.02
C ARG A 376 9.53 -6.82 -2.32
N PHE A 377 9.76 -6.02 -3.36
CA PHE A 377 9.96 -6.51 -4.71
C PHE A 377 11.35 -6.11 -5.23
N GLY A 378 12.27 -7.08 -5.22
CA GLY A 378 13.61 -6.97 -5.79
C GLY A 378 13.69 -7.50 -7.23
N GLY A 379 14.91 -7.46 -7.78
CA GLY A 379 15.22 -7.99 -9.10
C GLY A 379 14.63 -7.21 -10.29
N SER A 380 14.94 -7.69 -11.49
CA SER A 380 14.30 -7.27 -12.73
C SER A 380 13.21 -8.27 -13.09
N ASN A 381 11.97 -7.81 -13.09
CA ASN A 381 10.79 -8.65 -13.22
C ASN A 381 10.20 -8.56 -14.63
N LEU A 382 9.52 -9.63 -15.04
CA LEU A 382 8.83 -9.78 -16.32
C LEU A 382 7.36 -10.13 -16.06
N TYR A 383 6.52 -9.10 -15.98
CA TYR A 383 5.06 -9.18 -15.94
C TYR A 383 4.47 -7.97 -16.67
N ALA A 384 3.32 -8.12 -17.32
CA ALA A 384 2.76 -7.10 -18.21
C ALA A 384 1.54 -6.35 -17.64
N GLY A 385 0.86 -6.90 -16.63
CA GLY A 385 -0.33 -6.28 -16.04
C GLY A 385 -0.04 -5.13 -15.07
N VAL A 386 -1.12 -4.53 -14.58
CA VAL A 386 -1.09 -3.36 -13.68
C VAL A 386 -0.52 -3.77 -12.31
N THR A 387 0.10 -2.82 -11.61
CA THR A 387 0.43 -2.95 -10.19
C THR A 387 -0.46 -2.00 -9.39
N THR A 388 -1.15 -2.55 -8.40
CA THR A 388 -2.08 -1.79 -7.55
C THR A 388 -1.71 -1.97 -6.08
N VAL A 389 -1.57 -0.86 -5.37
CA VAL A 389 -1.39 -0.84 -3.91
C VAL A 389 -2.64 -0.21 -3.33
N LEU A 390 -3.58 -1.04 -2.87
CA LEU A 390 -4.84 -0.58 -2.27
C LEU A 390 -4.59 -0.06 -0.87
N TYR A 391 -3.98 -0.91 -0.04
CA TYR A 391 -3.45 -0.58 1.29
C TYR A 391 -2.09 -1.30 1.50
N GLY A 392 -1.46 -1.11 2.65
CA GLY A 392 -0.14 -1.66 2.94
C GLY A 392 1.00 -0.91 2.24
N THR A 393 2.11 -1.61 2.00
CA THR A 393 3.36 -1.04 1.50
C THR A 393 3.95 -1.88 0.38
N LEU A 394 4.23 -1.25 -0.77
CA LEU A 394 5.11 -1.78 -1.81
C LEU A 394 6.51 -1.19 -1.64
N ILE A 395 7.51 -2.04 -1.38
CA ILE A 395 8.92 -1.65 -1.38
C ILE A 395 9.53 -2.01 -2.74
N VAL A 396 9.94 -0.98 -3.48
CA VAL A 396 10.69 -1.08 -4.73
C VAL A 396 12.17 -1.24 -4.39
N ALA A 397 12.66 -2.49 -4.46
CA ALA A 397 14.00 -2.87 -4.03
C ALA A 397 14.98 -3.15 -5.21
N ALA A 398 14.63 -2.69 -6.41
CA ALA A 398 15.48 -2.60 -7.59
C ALA A 398 15.02 -1.40 -8.44
N ASP A 399 15.82 -0.95 -9.42
CA ASP A 399 15.35 0.09 -10.34
C ASP A 399 14.06 -0.36 -11.04
N ALA A 400 13.12 0.55 -11.25
CA ALA A 400 11.80 0.30 -11.83
C ALA A 400 11.51 1.31 -12.94
N LEU A 401 12.23 1.17 -14.07
CA LEU A 401 12.08 2.04 -15.22
C LEU A 401 10.81 1.70 -16.02
N ASN A 402 10.39 2.58 -16.92
CA ASN A 402 9.22 2.30 -17.75
C ASN A 402 9.50 1.09 -18.66
N GLY A 403 8.82 -0.03 -18.41
CA GLY A 403 8.95 -1.27 -19.17
C GLY A 403 10.09 -2.19 -18.72
N SER A 404 10.70 -1.98 -17.55
CA SER A 404 11.71 -2.89 -17.01
C SER A 404 11.90 -2.75 -15.49
N GLY A 405 12.65 -3.70 -14.90
CA GLY A 405 13.09 -3.60 -13.51
C GLY A 405 12.07 -4.17 -12.52
N ALA A 406 12.04 -3.64 -11.29
CA ALA A 406 11.23 -4.20 -10.21
C ALA A 406 9.73 -4.27 -10.57
N LEU A 407 9.24 -3.31 -11.36
CA LEU A 407 7.82 -3.20 -11.72
C LEU A 407 7.49 -3.69 -13.14
N GLY A 408 8.21 -4.72 -13.60
CA GLY A 408 7.82 -5.46 -14.79
C GLY A 408 7.97 -4.71 -16.11
N VAL A 409 7.45 -5.32 -17.17
CA VAL A 409 7.45 -4.78 -18.54
C VAL A 409 6.18 -4.00 -18.89
N SER A 410 5.22 -3.93 -17.97
CA SER A 410 4.04 -3.08 -18.15
C SER A 410 4.45 -1.64 -18.48
N THR A 411 3.57 -0.86 -19.09
CA THR A 411 3.77 0.60 -19.27
C THR A 411 2.69 1.41 -18.55
N THR A 412 1.71 0.72 -17.96
CA THR A 412 0.60 1.30 -17.21
C THR A 412 1.08 2.00 -15.94
N ASN A 413 0.27 2.88 -15.39
CA ASN A 413 0.57 3.53 -14.13
C ASN A 413 0.46 2.53 -12.97
N VAL A 414 1.23 2.74 -11.89
CA VAL A 414 0.94 2.11 -10.60
C VAL A 414 -0.25 2.83 -9.98
N ASN A 415 -1.26 2.06 -9.58
CA ASN A 415 -2.41 2.61 -8.88
C ASN A 415 -2.13 2.63 -7.37
N LEU A 416 -2.33 3.78 -6.73
CA LEU A 416 -2.05 3.97 -5.29
C LEU A 416 -3.31 4.42 -4.53
N GLY A 417 -3.70 3.61 -3.55
CA GLY A 417 -4.88 3.72 -2.69
C GLY A 417 -6.11 3.01 -3.25
N ALA A 418 -7.02 2.58 -2.37
CA ALA A 418 -8.29 1.96 -2.74
C ALA A 418 -9.29 2.95 -3.36
N GLY A 419 -9.96 2.59 -4.46
CA GLY A 419 -10.99 3.43 -5.10
C GLY A 419 -12.30 3.54 -4.29
N SER A 420 -13.26 4.32 -4.77
CA SER A 420 -14.57 4.53 -4.09
C SER A 420 -15.46 3.29 -4.02
N SER A 421 -15.11 2.22 -4.73
CA SER A 421 -15.84 0.93 -4.75
C SER A 421 -15.40 -0.03 -3.65
N TYR A 422 -14.35 0.29 -2.88
CA TYR A 422 -13.85 -0.57 -1.81
C TYR A 422 -14.41 -0.10 -0.46
N ALA A 423 -14.82 -1.05 0.37
CA ALA A 423 -15.13 -0.78 1.78
C ALA A 423 -13.89 -0.19 2.46
N MET A 424 -14.05 0.98 3.08
CA MET A 424 -12.93 1.80 3.54
C MET A 424 -12.79 1.72 5.06
N ASP A 425 -11.59 1.39 5.51
CA ASP A 425 -11.11 1.80 6.82
C ASP A 425 -10.37 3.15 6.66
N PRO A 426 -10.84 4.24 7.27
CA PRO A 426 -10.21 5.56 7.15
C PRO A 426 -8.76 5.60 7.68
N ASP A 427 -8.36 4.64 8.51
CA ASP A 427 -7.00 4.54 9.06
C ASP A 427 -6.06 3.71 8.16
N SER A 428 -6.59 3.08 7.12
CA SER A 428 -5.79 2.35 6.15
C SER A 428 -4.92 3.27 5.30
N ILE A 429 -3.72 2.79 4.97
CA ILE A 429 -2.68 3.56 4.31
C ILE A 429 -2.05 2.75 3.18
N ALA A 430 -1.86 3.40 2.04
CA ALA A 430 -1.21 2.84 0.86
C ALA A 430 0.15 3.50 0.65
N ARG A 431 1.23 2.71 0.59
CA ARG A 431 2.60 3.24 0.49
C ARG A 431 3.37 2.64 -0.67
N ILE A 432 4.18 3.49 -1.30
CA ILE A 432 5.29 3.08 -2.17
C ILE A 432 6.58 3.64 -1.56
N HIS A 433 7.51 2.74 -1.23
CA HIS A 433 8.84 3.12 -0.78
C HIS A 433 9.89 2.63 -1.77
N ILE A 434 10.76 3.54 -2.21
CA ILE A 434 11.97 3.18 -2.94
C ILE A 434 13.06 2.90 -1.90
N GLU A 435 13.51 1.66 -1.84
CA GLU A 435 14.63 1.28 -0.98
C GLU A 435 15.93 1.65 -1.69
N GLY A 436 16.91 2.24 -0.99
CA GLY A 436 18.22 2.50 -1.58
C GLY A 436 18.24 3.64 -2.61
N ASN A 437 19.43 3.85 -3.20
CA ASN A 437 19.67 4.86 -4.23
C ASN A 437 19.20 4.34 -5.60
N ARG A 438 17.89 4.26 -5.79
CA ARG A 438 17.26 3.63 -6.96
C ARG A 438 16.32 4.58 -7.70
N THR A 439 16.02 4.26 -8.95
CA THR A 439 15.11 5.04 -9.80
C THR A 439 13.81 4.30 -10.07
N MET A 440 12.68 4.95 -9.78
CA MET A 440 11.36 4.56 -10.22
C MET A 440 10.88 5.50 -11.34
N GLY A 441 10.93 5.01 -12.58
CA GLY A 441 10.46 5.72 -13.78
C GLY A 441 9.01 5.43 -14.16
N ARG A 442 8.35 4.53 -13.42
CA ARG A 442 6.94 4.19 -13.57
C ARG A 442 6.06 5.33 -13.09
N ASN A 443 5.07 5.74 -13.89
CA ASN A 443 4.06 6.71 -13.49
C ASN A 443 3.19 6.18 -12.33
N ILE A 444 2.66 7.08 -11.51
CA ILE A 444 1.79 6.74 -10.38
C ILE A 444 0.48 7.53 -10.50
N SER A 445 -0.64 6.82 -10.37
CA SER A 445 -1.98 7.41 -10.32
C SER A 445 -2.57 7.19 -8.94
N LEU A 446 -2.90 8.28 -8.25
CA LEU A 446 -3.57 8.20 -6.96
C LEU A 446 -5.07 8.04 -7.19
N SER A 447 -5.69 7.14 -6.43
CA SER A 447 -7.15 7.04 -6.37
C SER A 447 -7.75 8.23 -5.62
N ALA A 448 -8.93 8.67 -6.05
CA ALA A 448 -9.66 9.79 -5.44
C ALA A 448 -10.50 9.30 -4.25
N ASN A 449 -9.98 9.46 -3.04
CA ASN A 449 -10.58 9.03 -1.76
C ASN A 449 -9.73 9.51 -0.58
N THR A 450 -10.21 9.26 0.64
CA THR A 450 -9.60 9.66 1.92
C THR A 450 -8.48 8.76 2.42
N THR A 451 -8.23 7.59 1.83
CA THR A 451 -7.13 6.68 2.24
C THR A 451 -5.82 7.43 2.27
N GLN A 452 -5.03 7.28 3.33
CA GLN A 452 -3.72 7.92 3.41
C GLN A 452 -2.78 7.33 2.35
N LYS A 453 -2.00 8.17 1.68
CA LYS A 453 -1.08 7.76 0.62
C LYS A 453 0.31 8.26 0.92
N THR A 454 1.33 7.42 0.79
CA THR A 454 2.73 7.81 0.95
C THR A 454 3.55 7.35 -0.24
N ILE A 455 4.36 8.26 -0.80
CA ILE A 455 5.38 7.92 -1.79
C ILE A 455 6.71 8.45 -1.27
N GLY A 456 7.70 7.60 -1.10
CA GLY A 456 8.94 8.04 -0.45
C GLY A 456 10.12 7.13 -0.65
N ALA A 457 11.22 7.43 0.04
CA ALA A 457 12.41 6.62 0.05
C ALA A 457 12.78 6.18 1.46
N ILE A 458 13.42 5.01 1.54
CA ILE A 458 14.00 4.42 2.75
C ILE A 458 15.43 3.97 2.45
N SER A 459 16.35 4.17 3.40
CA SER A 459 17.75 3.71 3.27
C SER A 459 18.43 4.23 1.98
N ALA A 460 18.19 5.49 1.61
CA ALA A 460 18.58 6.10 0.35
C ALA A 460 19.53 7.30 0.56
N PRO A 461 20.75 7.07 1.10
CA PRO A 461 21.65 8.15 1.54
C PRO A 461 22.17 9.06 0.42
N ASN A 462 22.21 8.58 -0.82
CA ASN A 462 22.62 9.37 -1.99
C ASN A 462 21.41 9.82 -2.83
N GLY A 463 20.20 9.47 -2.40
CA GLY A 463 18.95 9.84 -3.07
C GLY A 463 18.36 8.72 -3.93
N ALA A 464 17.10 8.39 -3.66
CA ALA A 464 16.24 7.73 -4.64
C ALA A 464 15.69 8.75 -5.64
N THR A 465 15.31 8.32 -6.83
CA THR A 465 14.67 9.16 -7.86
C THR A 465 13.31 8.62 -8.26
N VAL A 466 12.30 9.47 -8.26
CA VAL A 466 10.99 9.20 -8.86
C VAL A 466 10.87 10.06 -10.12
N SER A 467 11.11 9.45 -11.28
CA SER A 467 11.08 10.11 -12.58
C SER A 467 9.78 9.93 -13.35
N GLY A 468 8.96 8.96 -12.94
CA GLY A 468 7.59 8.84 -13.42
C GLY A 468 6.72 10.02 -13.00
N ASN A 469 5.71 10.34 -13.81
CA ASN A 469 4.73 11.37 -13.46
C ASN A 469 3.80 10.87 -12.35
N ILE A 470 3.36 11.78 -11.48
CA ILE A 470 2.40 11.51 -10.41
C ILE A 470 1.13 12.33 -10.67
N SER A 471 -0.01 11.65 -10.76
CA SER A 471 -1.33 12.28 -10.86
C SER A 471 -2.07 12.16 -9.52
N LEU A 472 -2.41 13.30 -8.91
CA LEU A 472 -3.16 13.36 -7.64
C LEU A 472 -4.68 13.15 -7.80
N GLY A 473 -5.17 12.87 -9.02
CA GLY A 473 -6.61 12.75 -9.32
C GLY A 473 -7.33 14.10 -9.51
N THR A 474 -8.61 14.09 -9.89
CA THR A 474 -9.35 15.29 -10.38
C THR A 474 -10.72 15.55 -9.73
N THR A 475 -11.10 14.90 -8.62
CA THR A 475 -12.52 14.92 -8.21
C THR A 475 -12.92 16.09 -7.31
N THR A 476 -14.16 16.53 -7.51
CA THR A 476 -14.85 17.63 -6.81
C THR A 476 -15.41 17.24 -5.43
N ALA A 477 -15.19 16.01 -4.94
CA ALA A 477 -15.88 15.51 -3.73
C ALA A 477 -15.04 14.65 -2.76
N SER A 478 -13.78 14.28 -3.06
CA SER A 478 -12.92 13.55 -2.13
C SER A 478 -11.47 14.06 -2.19
N THR A 479 -10.83 14.23 -1.03
CA THR A 479 -9.45 14.75 -0.94
C THR A 479 -8.44 13.64 -1.17
N SER A 480 -7.75 13.66 -2.31
CA SER A 480 -6.58 12.79 -2.55
C SER A 480 -5.33 13.30 -1.81
N ASN A 481 -5.30 13.16 -0.49
CA ASN A 481 -4.13 13.57 0.28
C ASN A 481 -2.95 12.62 0.03
N VAL A 482 -1.75 13.16 -0.04
CA VAL A 482 -0.51 12.39 -0.21
C VAL A 482 0.61 12.94 0.64
N THR A 483 1.45 12.05 1.17
CA THR A 483 2.71 12.40 1.81
C THR A 483 3.87 11.98 0.92
N PHE A 484 4.74 12.94 0.58
CA PHE A 484 6.06 12.66 0.04
C PHE A 484 7.05 12.58 1.19
N SER A 485 7.86 11.51 1.26
CA SER A 485 8.68 11.26 2.45
C SER A 485 10.09 10.75 2.15
N ALA A 486 11.07 11.26 2.88
CA ALA A 486 12.39 10.64 3.04
C ALA A 486 12.55 10.20 4.50
N ALA A 487 12.54 8.90 4.75
CA ALA A 487 12.22 8.37 6.08
C ALA A 487 13.20 8.79 7.18
N ALA A 488 14.50 8.56 6.98
CA ALA A 488 15.55 8.91 7.94
C ALA A 488 16.28 10.20 7.55
N ALA A 489 16.97 10.83 8.51
CA ALA A 489 17.71 12.09 8.29
C ALA A 489 18.79 12.03 7.19
N GLY A 490 19.35 10.84 6.95
CA GLY A 490 20.28 10.62 5.85
C GLY A 490 19.60 10.35 4.50
N ASP A 491 18.31 10.03 4.48
CA ASP A 491 17.62 9.66 3.25
C ASP A 491 17.29 10.88 2.39
N ARG A 492 17.30 10.68 1.07
CA ARG A 492 16.79 11.64 0.10
C ARG A 492 15.88 10.96 -0.91
N VAL A 493 14.84 11.66 -1.34
CA VAL A 493 14.01 11.28 -2.50
C VAL A 493 13.86 12.48 -3.42
N ASN A 494 14.16 12.30 -4.71
CA ASN A 494 14.05 13.34 -5.72
C ASN A 494 12.95 13.03 -6.72
N PHE A 495 11.91 13.87 -6.76
CA PHE A 495 10.83 13.79 -7.74
C PHE A 495 11.16 14.65 -8.95
N THR A 496 11.56 14.00 -10.05
CA THR A 496 11.94 14.67 -11.31
C THR A 496 10.80 14.73 -12.33
N GLY A 497 9.84 13.79 -12.23
CA GLY A 497 8.63 13.77 -13.06
C GLY A 497 7.66 14.94 -12.76
N ASN A 498 6.61 15.06 -13.58
CA ASN A 498 5.52 16.00 -13.29
C ASN A 498 4.74 15.54 -12.06
N ILE A 499 4.26 16.47 -11.25
CA ILE A 499 3.21 16.21 -10.25
C ILE A 499 2.05 17.14 -10.55
N THR A 500 0.90 16.58 -10.92
CA THR A 500 -0.27 17.31 -11.43
C THR A 500 -1.57 16.82 -10.78
N GLY A 501 -2.68 17.52 -11.06
CA GLY A 501 -3.99 17.21 -10.50
C GLY A 501 -4.19 17.81 -9.11
N GLY A 502 -5.07 17.20 -8.31
CA GLY A 502 -5.55 17.73 -7.04
C GLY A 502 -6.79 18.60 -7.24
N SER A 503 -7.67 18.63 -6.23
CA SER A 503 -8.88 19.46 -6.27
C SER A 503 -8.56 20.93 -5.96
N ASN A 504 -9.01 21.84 -6.82
CA ASN A 504 -8.90 23.30 -6.66
C ASN A 504 -10.20 23.95 -6.14
N SER A 505 -11.15 23.18 -5.61
CA SER A 505 -12.49 23.71 -5.35
C SER A 505 -12.55 24.61 -4.11
N ALA A 506 -12.47 25.92 -4.35
CA ALA A 506 -13.14 26.93 -3.54
C ALA A 506 -14.57 27.14 -4.08
N ALA A 507 -15.49 26.20 -3.84
CA ALA A 507 -16.94 26.40 -4.04
C ALA A 507 -17.77 25.33 -3.31
N GLY A 508 -18.25 25.64 -2.11
CA GLY A 508 -19.43 24.98 -1.50
C GLY A 508 -19.21 23.83 -0.52
N THR A 509 -18.07 23.12 -0.53
CA THR A 509 -17.83 21.96 0.38
C THR A 509 -16.64 22.12 1.34
N GLY A 510 -15.74 23.09 1.11
CA GLY A 510 -14.62 23.40 2.01
C GLY A 510 -13.43 22.43 2.01
N MET A 511 -13.38 21.44 1.10
CA MET A 511 -12.33 20.41 1.11
C MET A 511 -11.29 20.62 0.00
N ARG A 512 -10.02 20.84 0.37
CA ARG A 512 -8.86 20.93 -0.54
C ARG A 512 -7.95 19.72 -0.36
N SER A 513 -7.39 19.21 -1.45
CA SER A 513 -6.34 18.19 -1.39
C SER A 513 -5.09 18.74 -0.69
N GLN A 514 -4.40 17.90 0.07
CA GLN A 514 -3.15 18.21 0.76
C GLN A 514 -1.99 17.37 0.22
N VAL A 515 -0.86 18.02 -0.01
CA VAL A 515 0.45 17.40 -0.19
C VAL A 515 1.26 17.67 1.06
N TYR A 516 1.58 16.62 1.80
CA TYR A 516 2.46 16.68 2.94
C TYR A 516 3.89 16.33 2.52
N ILE A 517 4.86 17.04 3.07
CA ILE A 517 6.26 16.67 3.03
C ILE A 517 6.63 16.18 4.41
N GLY A 518 7.10 14.93 4.51
CA GLY A 518 7.37 14.26 5.78
C GLY A 518 8.66 13.45 5.79
N GLY A 519 8.88 12.77 6.93
CA GLY A 519 10.13 12.08 7.23
C GLY A 519 11.25 13.05 7.64
N ALA A 520 12.32 12.53 8.22
CA ALA A 520 13.42 13.35 8.73
C ALA A 520 14.45 13.74 7.65
N GLY A 521 14.36 13.13 6.45
CA GLY A 521 15.28 13.36 5.34
C GLY A 521 14.85 14.47 4.39
N VAL A 522 15.45 14.47 3.21
CA VAL A 522 15.21 15.49 2.17
C VAL A 522 14.25 14.98 1.09
N VAL A 523 13.11 15.66 0.95
CA VAL A 523 12.24 15.53 -0.23
C VAL A 523 12.61 16.64 -1.21
N GLU A 524 13.08 16.25 -2.39
CA GLU A 524 13.48 17.18 -3.43
C GLU A 524 12.51 17.18 -4.61
N PHE A 525 12.14 18.37 -5.06
CA PHE A 525 11.47 18.61 -6.33
C PHE A 525 12.46 19.21 -7.31
N SER A 526 12.81 18.46 -8.35
CA SER A 526 13.63 18.96 -9.47
C SER A 526 13.02 18.52 -10.81
N GLY A 527 13.73 18.73 -11.92
CA GLY A 527 13.24 18.39 -13.25
C GLY A 527 11.99 19.19 -13.59
N ASN A 528 10.90 18.50 -13.92
CA ASN A 528 9.67 19.13 -14.36
C ASN A 528 8.97 19.92 -13.24
N ALA A 529 8.21 20.95 -13.64
CA ALA A 529 7.41 21.76 -12.73
C ALA A 529 6.35 20.91 -11.98
N LYS A 530 6.10 21.28 -10.73
CA LYS A 530 5.11 20.66 -9.83
C LYS A 530 3.87 21.55 -9.81
N THR A 531 2.94 21.30 -10.74
CA THR A 531 1.81 22.21 -11.05
C THR A 531 0.46 21.77 -10.45
N TYR A 532 0.48 20.90 -9.45
CA TYR A 532 -0.72 20.43 -8.76
C TYR A 532 -1.47 21.56 -8.02
N PHE A 533 -2.78 21.37 -7.80
CA PHE A 533 -3.70 22.33 -7.17
C PHE A 533 -3.92 22.08 -5.67
N ALA A 534 -3.24 21.10 -5.09
CA ALA A 534 -3.23 20.86 -3.65
C ALA A 534 -2.43 21.92 -2.87
N ASP A 535 -2.82 22.14 -1.62
CA ASP A 535 -1.97 22.83 -0.66
C ASP A 535 -0.75 21.98 -0.32
N THR A 536 0.35 22.63 0.00
CA THR A 536 1.57 21.96 0.43
C THR A 536 1.81 22.28 1.90
N THR A 537 2.05 21.25 2.72
CA THR A 537 2.48 21.42 4.12
C THR A 537 3.81 20.69 4.32
N VAL A 538 4.84 21.41 4.79
CA VAL A 538 6.11 20.82 5.20
C VAL A 538 6.05 20.53 6.70
N LEU A 539 6.07 19.26 7.07
CA LEU A 539 5.91 18.81 8.45
C LEU A 539 7.19 19.03 9.26
N ALA A 540 7.05 18.99 10.58
CA ALA A 540 8.14 19.21 11.51
C ALA A 540 9.32 18.27 11.26
N GLY A 541 10.52 18.83 11.16
CA GLY A 541 11.76 18.10 10.91
C GLY A 541 11.95 17.59 9.48
N ALA A 542 10.99 17.81 8.57
CA ALA A 542 11.15 17.48 7.15
C ALA A 542 11.78 18.65 6.38
N GLU A 543 12.57 18.34 5.34
CA GLU A 543 13.08 19.33 4.38
C GLU A 543 12.41 19.15 3.02
N LEU A 544 11.78 20.22 2.52
CA LEU A 544 11.38 20.35 1.12
C LEU A 544 12.43 21.16 0.36
N ARG A 545 13.18 20.51 -0.52
CA ARG A 545 14.13 21.16 -1.42
C ARG A 545 13.51 21.39 -2.79
N VAL A 546 13.36 22.64 -3.21
CA VAL A 546 12.77 22.99 -4.51
C VAL A 546 13.86 23.50 -5.45
N ASN A 547 14.19 22.70 -6.45
CA ASN A 547 15.12 23.00 -7.56
C ASN A 547 14.39 23.05 -8.92
N THR A 548 13.09 23.31 -8.89
CA THR A 548 12.21 23.50 -10.05
C THR A 548 11.11 24.51 -9.68
N ILE A 549 9.98 24.50 -10.38
CA ILE A 549 8.80 25.30 -10.05
C ILE A 549 7.89 24.50 -9.11
N LEU A 550 7.53 25.08 -7.96
CA LEU A 550 6.46 24.61 -7.09
C LEU A 550 5.23 25.51 -7.21
N GLY A 551 4.11 24.91 -7.61
CA GLY A 551 2.82 25.57 -7.73
C GLY A 551 2.45 25.92 -9.18
N ASN A 552 1.23 26.40 -9.32
CA ASN A 552 0.69 26.98 -10.54
C ASN A 552 0.22 28.41 -10.22
N SER A 553 -0.37 29.13 -11.19
CA SER A 553 -0.85 30.51 -10.98
C SER A 553 -2.09 30.65 -10.09
N SER A 554 -2.55 29.58 -9.41
CA SER A 554 -3.73 29.61 -8.53
C SER A 554 -3.38 29.86 -7.05
N ASN A 555 -4.38 30.30 -6.26
CA ASN A 555 -4.29 30.58 -4.81
C ASN A 555 -4.11 29.32 -3.94
N THR A 556 -3.10 28.50 -4.23
CA THR A 556 -2.67 27.42 -3.34
C THR A 556 -1.68 27.93 -2.31
N LEU A 557 -1.72 27.35 -1.12
CA LEU A 557 -0.86 27.73 0.00
C LEU A 557 0.32 26.77 0.09
N LEU A 558 1.42 27.30 0.63
CA LEU A 558 2.52 26.55 1.21
C LEU A 558 2.53 26.89 2.70
N THR A 559 2.50 25.86 3.54
CA THR A 559 2.61 25.98 5.00
C THR A 559 3.87 25.28 5.44
N LEU A 560 4.69 25.95 6.24
CA LEU A 560 5.76 25.33 7.01
C LEU A 560 5.20 25.08 8.42
N ASN A 561 5.45 23.90 8.99
CA ASN A 561 4.98 23.54 10.32
C ASN A 561 6.12 22.89 11.10
N GLY A 562 7.13 23.68 11.43
CA GLY A 562 8.40 23.22 12.00
C GLY A 562 9.35 22.61 10.96
N GLY A 563 9.11 22.88 9.68
CA GLY A 563 9.81 22.27 8.55
C GLY A 563 10.75 23.24 7.85
N THR A 564 11.64 22.70 7.01
CA THR A 564 12.62 23.47 6.24
C THR A 564 12.23 23.56 4.77
N LEU A 565 12.22 24.78 4.21
CA LEU A 565 12.18 25.02 2.77
C LEU A 565 13.56 25.40 2.25
N SER A 566 14.06 24.66 1.27
CA SER A 566 15.37 24.91 0.66
C SER A 566 15.35 24.85 -0.88
N GLY A 567 16.51 25.01 -1.51
CA GLY A 567 16.70 24.87 -2.95
C GLY A 567 16.78 26.20 -3.71
N ALA A 568 17.07 26.11 -5.00
CA ALA A 568 17.29 27.26 -5.88
C ALA A 568 16.16 27.48 -6.92
N GLY A 569 14.97 26.96 -6.63
CA GLY A 569 13.82 26.96 -7.52
C GLY A 569 12.92 28.20 -7.43
N ILE A 570 11.70 28.04 -7.95
CA ILE A 570 10.66 29.08 -7.97
C ILE A 570 9.43 28.59 -7.19
N ILE A 571 9.01 29.35 -6.19
CA ILE A 571 7.82 29.09 -5.38
C ILE A 571 6.70 30.01 -5.83
N LYS A 572 5.66 29.46 -6.47
CA LYS A 572 4.47 30.20 -6.92
C LYS A 572 3.35 30.18 -5.88
N LYS A 573 3.68 30.18 -4.59
CA LYS A 573 2.74 30.12 -3.46
C LYS A 573 3.09 31.21 -2.44
N ASN A 574 2.07 31.74 -1.76
CA ASN A 574 2.28 32.56 -0.57
C ASN A 574 2.59 31.65 0.62
N PHE A 575 3.46 32.11 1.51
CA PHE A 575 3.79 31.41 2.75
C PHE A 575 4.41 32.33 3.81
N THR A 576 4.40 31.85 5.05
CA THR A 576 5.03 32.46 6.21
C THR A 576 6.11 31.53 6.74
N VAL A 577 7.16 32.11 7.31
CA VAL A 577 8.20 31.40 8.08
C VAL A 577 8.03 31.81 9.54
N ASP A 578 7.31 31.00 10.33
CA ASP A 578 6.98 31.24 11.74
C ASP A 578 7.86 30.38 12.67
N ALA A 579 7.53 30.33 13.96
CA ALA A 579 8.27 29.62 14.98
C ALA A 579 8.55 28.14 14.61
N GLY A 580 9.84 27.80 14.54
CA GLY A 580 10.30 26.46 14.18
C GLY A 580 10.46 26.23 12.67
N ASP A 581 9.99 27.15 11.82
CA ASP A 581 10.18 27.07 10.38
C ASP A 581 11.54 27.62 9.96
N VAL A 582 12.11 27.04 8.90
CA VAL A 582 13.39 27.45 8.34
C VAL A 582 13.26 27.67 6.83
N ILE A 583 13.79 28.78 6.33
CA ILE A 583 14.06 29.00 4.91
C ILE A 583 15.57 29.03 4.68
N SER A 584 16.07 28.28 3.69
CA SER A 584 17.50 28.09 3.40
C SER A 584 17.72 27.99 1.88
N PRO A 585 17.90 29.11 1.16
CA PRO A 585 18.13 29.11 -0.28
C PRO A 585 19.28 28.16 -0.70
N GLY A 586 19.12 27.52 -1.85
CA GLY A 586 20.13 26.66 -2.44
C GLY A 586 20.29 25.27 -1.78
N ASN A 587 21.45 24.68 -2.04
CA ASN A 587 21.96 23.43 -1.45
C ASN A 587 23.43 23.67 -1.15
N SER A 588 23.72 24.40 -0.06
CA SER A 588 24.75 25.45 0.00
C SER A 588 24.24 26.74 -0.67
N VAL A 589 25.13 27.70 -0.88
CA VAL A 589 24.83 29.03 -1.43
C VAL A 589 23.94 28.98 -2.68
N GLY A 590 22.85 29.74 -2.68
CA GLY A 590 21.96 29.83 -3.83
C GLY A 590 20.90 30.93 -3.79
N ARG A 591 20.10 30.98 -4.85
CA ARG A 591 18.97 31.89 -4.99
C ARG A 591 17.64 31.14 -5.00
N LEU A 592 16.77 31.43 -4.04
CA LEU A 592 15.39 30.96 -4.04
C LEU A 592 14.47 32.08 -4.51
N THR A 593 13.59 31.78 -5.46
CA THR A 593 12.67 32.76 -6.05
C THR A 593 11.24 32.54 -5.56
N ILE A 594 10.55 33.60 -5.15
CA ILE A 594 9.16 33.60 -4.72
C ILE A 594 8.35 34.44 -5.72
N GLY A 595 7.37 33.84 -6.39
CA GLY A 595 6.63 34.44 -7.50
C GLY A 595 7.42 34.51 -8.80
N GLU A 596 6.89 35.24 -9.77
CA GLU A 596 7.56 35.62 -11.02
C GLU A 596 7.01 36.96 -11.53
N ALA A 597 7.61 37.55 -12.57
CA ALA A 597 7.22 38.88 -13.04
C ALA A 597 5.71 39.03 -13.34
N ALA A 598 5.05 37.97 -13.78
CA ALA A 598 3.60 37.94 -14.08
C ALA A 598 2.72 37.45 -12.91
N LEU A 599 3.31 37.05 -11.77
CA LEU A 599 2.61 36.50 -10.61
C LEU A 599 3.28 36.98 -9.32
N SER A 600 2.70 38.04 -8.74
CA SER A 600 3.18 38.59 -7.47
C SER A 600 2.76 37.73 -6.28
N GLN A 601 3.73 37.29 -5.48
CA GLN A 601 3.53 36.52 -4.25
C GLN A 601 4.11 37.23 -3.03
N THR A 602 3.62 36.84 -1.85
CA THR A 602 4.05 37.38 -0.57
C THR A 602 4.82 36.32 0.22
N LEU A 603 6.00 36.70 0.69
CA LEU A 603 6.73 36.01 1.74
C LEU A 603 6.57 36.79 3.04
N THR A 604 6.23 36.10 4.13
CA THR A 604 6.17 36.71 5.46
C THR A 604 7.26 36.15 6.37
N PHE A 605 8.08 37.04 6.95
CA PHE A 605 8.93 36.72 8.10
C PHE A 605 8.08 36.80 9.36
N GLY A 606 7.73 35.62 9.84
CA GLY A 606 6.85 35.33 10.97
C GLY A 606 7.53 35.47 12.33
N LYS A 607 6.78 35.28 13.40
CA LYS A 607 7.31 35.35 14.77
C LYS A 607 8.13 34.11 15.07
N GLY A 608 9.40 34.27 15.45
CA GLY A 608 10.28 33.15 15.81
C GLY A 608 10.78 32.29 14.65
N GLY A 609 10.54 32.69 13.39
CA GLY A 609 11.06 31.98 12.22
C GLY A 609 12.56 32.19 11.99
N THR A 610 13.13 31.37 11.09
CA THR A 610 14.57 31.39 10.79
C THR A 610 14.84 31.49 9.29
N TYR A 611 15.73 32.41 8.91
CA TYR A 611 16.41 32.41 7.62
C TYR A 611 17.86 31.94 7.83
N ARG A 612 18.15 30.71 7.40
CA ARG A 612 19.50 30.19 7.35
C ARG A 612 20.18 30.70 6.08
N TRP A 613 21.16 31.57 6.29
CA TRP A 613 21.89 32.27 5.25
C TRP A 613 23.31 31.73 5.18
N GLU A 614 23.69 31.27 4.01
CA GLU A 614 25.00 30.71 3.71
C GLU A 614 25.84 31.69 2.88
N MET A 615 27.14 31.75 3.16
CA MET A 615 28.13 32.48 2.35
C MET A 615 29.34 31.59 2.06
N SER A 616 29.80 31.65 0.80
CA SER A 616 31.04 31.04 0.34
C SER A 616 32.08 32.09 -0.10
N ASP A 617 31.62 33.27 -0.50
CA ASP A 617 32.45 34.37 -0.99
C ASP A 617 31.77 35.72 -0.73
N ALA A 618 32.34 36.51 0.18
CA ALA A 618 31.86 37.83 0.57
C ALA A 618 31.98 38.88 -0.55
N ASP A 619 32.91 38.69 -1.48
CA ASP A 619 33.09 39.55 -2.67
C ASP A 619 32.26 39.06 -3.87
N GLY A 620 31.56 37.94 -3.71
CA GLY A 620 30.77 37.31 -4.76
C GLY A 620 29.49 38.08 -5.12
N ALA A 621 28.56 37.39 -5.77
CA ALA A 621 27.26 37.97 -6.13
C ALA A 621 26.13 37.34 -5.32
N ALA A 622 25.06 38.08 -5.08
CA ALA A 622 23.86 37.55 -4.43
C ALA A 622 23.29 36.33 -5.18
N GLY A 623 23.12 35.22 -4.48
CA GLY A 623 22.70 33.92 -5.01
C GLY A 623 23.83 33.04 -5.55
N ALA A 624 25.09 33.47 -5.44
CA ALA A 624 26.26 32.72 -5.91
C ALA A 624 27.45 32.78 -4.94
N GLY A 625 27.74 33.94 -4.36
CA GLY A 625 28.69 34.13 -3.26
C GLY A 625 28.05 34.02 -1.88
N TRP A 626 26.78 34.44 -1.77
CA TRP A 626 25.93 34.26 -0.59
C TRP A 626 24.48 34.03 -0.99
N ASP A 627 23.66 33.57 -0.04
CA ASP A 627 22.25 33.28 -0.28
C ASP A 627 21.42 34.52 -0.61
N HIS A 628 20.45 34.35 -1.50
CA HIS A 628 19.53 35.42 -1.89
C HIS A 628 18.09 34.95 -2.04
N LEU A 629 17.16 35.70 -1.44
CA LEU A 629 15.73 35.57 -1.65
C LEU A 629 15.25 36.60 -2.69
N GLN A 630 14.87 36.13 -3.88
CA GLN A 630 14.27 36.97 -4.91
C GLN A 630 12.74 36.90 -4.84
N ILE A 631 12.08 37.98 -4.45
CA ILE A 631 10.63 38.02 -4.25
C ILE A 631 10.01 38.92 -5.33
N TYR A 632 9.22 38.32 -6.20
CA TYR A 632 8.33 39.04 -7.10
C TYR A 632 7.01 39.27 -6.34
N GLY A 633 6.89 40.44 -5.71
CA GLY A 633 5.82 40.77 -4.78
C GLY A 633 6.39 41.33 -3.48
N SER A 634 5.71 41.13 -2.36
CA SER A 634 6.06 41.81 -1.09
C SER A 634 6.79 40.90 -0.11
N LEU A 635 7.75 41.46 0.63
CA LEU A 635 8.26 40.89 1.87
C LEU A 635 7.58 41.59 3.05
N VAL A 636 6.82 40.82 3.84
CA VAL A 636 6.13 41.32 5.03
C VAL A 636 6.87 40.82 6.27
N MET A 637 7.08 41.70 7.24
CA MET A 637 7.69 41.34 8.52
C MET A 637 6.65 41.49 9.62
N SER A 638 6.44 40.40 10.36
CA SER A 638 5.48 40.32 11.47
C SER A 638 6.12 39.93 12.80
N ALA A 639 7.39 39.52 12.78
CA ALA A 639 8.22 39.40 13.98
C ALA A 639 8.32 40.72 14.75
N ASP A 640 8.56 40.63 16.05
CA ASP A 640 8.71 41.78 16.94
C ASP A 640 9.84 41.56 17.95
N ALA A 641 10.07 42.53 18.84
CA ALA A 641 11.15 42.48 19.81
C ALA A 641 11.01 41.35 20.86
N ASN A 642 9.81 40.80 21.06
CA ASN A 642 9.56 39.69 21.99
C ASN A 642 9.75 38.34 21.29
N GLU A 643 9.34 38.23 20.03
CA GLU A 643 9.42 37.01 19.22
C GLU A 643 10.19 37.30 17.93
N ARG A 644 11.52 37.41 18.09
CA ARG A 644 12.43 37.84 17.02
C ARG A 644 12.60 36.79 15.94
N PHE A 645 12.71 37.24 14.69
CA PHE A 645 13.11 36.40 13.56
C PHE A 645 14.63 36.22 13.57
N THR A 646 15.10 35.00 13.38
CA THR A 646 16.54 34.68 13.43
C THR A 646 17.15 34.67 12.03
N ILE A 647 18.26 35.38 11.87
CA ILE A 647 19.17 35.18 10.75
C ILE A 647 20.31 34.28 11.24
N GLU A 648 20.30 33.03 10.80
CA GLU A 648 21.36 32.07 11.12
C GLU A 648 22.45 32.21 10.05
N LEU A 649 23.61 32.71 10.46
CA LEU A 649 24.74 33.03 9.61
C LEU A 649 25.70 31.86 9.61
N SER A 650 25.91 31.28 8.43
CA SER A 650 26.86 30.20 8.23
C SER A 650 27.75 30.47 7.02
N THR A 651 28.97 29.95 7.08
CA THR A 651 29.91 30.04 5.97
C THR A 651 30.38 28.66 5.56
N THR A 652 30.33 28.35 4.27
CA THR A 652 31.02 27.17 3.72
C THR A 652 32.48 27.48 3.40
N ALA A 653 32.75 28.75 3.07
CA ALA A 653 34.05 29.38 3.06
C ALA A 653 33.84 30.88 3.34
N ALA A 654 34.66 31.50 4.16
CA ALA A 654 34.61 32.95 4.39
C ALA A 654 35.54 33.71 3.43
N ALA A 655 35.62 33.29 2.16
CA ALA A 655 36.48 33.95 1.18
C ALA A 655 36.05 35.41 1.01
N GLY A 656 37.01 36.32 0.85
CA GLY A 656 36.75 37.77 0.70
C GLY A 656 36.28 38.48 1.98
N PHE A 657 35.97 37.76 3.06
CA PHE A 657 35.51 38.40 4.29
C PHE A 657 36.70 39.02 5.05
N ASP A 658 36.68 40.34 5.19
CA ASP A 658 37.63 41.10 6.00
C ASP A 658 36.93 41.65 7.25
N ALA A 659 37.31 41.14 8.42
CA ALA A 659 36.74 41.54 9.69
C ALA A 659 36.98 43.02 10.06
N PHE A 660 37.86 43.71 9.32
CA PHE A 660 38.20 45.14 9.49
C PHE A 660 37.50 46.07 8.50
N GLN A 661 36.60 45.55 7.66
CA GLN A 661 35.85 46.36 6.71
C GLN A 661 34.36 46.25 6.97
N ASP A 662 33.65 47.34 6.68
CA ASP A 662 32.20 47.30 6.61
C ASP A 662 31.80 46.64 5.30
N ILE A 663 30.89 45.67 5.36
CA ILE A 663 30.44 44.91 4.19
C ILE A 663 28.91 44.81 4.19
N ASP A 664 28.32 45.00 3.01
CA ASP A 664 26.88 44.93 2.78
C ASP A 664 26.55 43.78 1.82
N TRP A 665 25.66 42.89 2.24
CA TRP A 665 25.11 41.83 1.42
C TRP A 665 23.60 42.02 1.25
N VAL A 666 23.14 42.12 0.01
CA VAL A 666 21.70 42.06 -0.29
C VAL A 666 21.25 40.61 -0.13
N ILE A 667 20.47 40.33 0.91
CA ILE A 667 20.01 38.98 1.24
C ILE A 667 18.58 38.70 0.77
N ALA A 668 17.79 39.75 0.54
CA ALA A 668 16.49 39.62 -0.11
C ALA A 668 16.13 40.86 -0.93
N SER A 669 15.37 40.67 -2.01
CA SER A 669 14.86 41.75 -2.86
C SER A 669 13.38 41.53 -3.17
N ALA A 670 12.51 42.53 -2.93
CA ALA A 670 11.05 42.41 -3.08
C ALA A 670 10.47 43.46 -4.05
N THR A 671 9.98 43.06 -5.21
CA THR A 671 9.50 44.02 -6.24
C THR A 671 8.28 44.83 -5.82
N GLY A 672 7.46 44.30 -4.92
CA GLY A 672 6.31 44.96 -4.28
C GLY A 672 6.65 45.72 -2.99
N GLY A 673 7.92 45.72 -2.58
CA GLY A 673 8.42 46.42 -1.40
C GLY A 673 8.53 45.55 -0.15
N ILE A 674 9.18 46.14 0.87
CA ILE A 674 9.38 45.54 2.20
C ILE A 674 8.56 46.34 3.21
N THR A 675 7.77 45.67 4.05
CA THR A 675 6.91 46.32 5.05
C THR A 675 7.06 45.67 6.42
N GLY A 676 6.82 46.45 7.48
CA GLY A 676 6.90 45.97 8.87
C GLY A 676 8.32 45.88 9.44
N PHE A 677 9.35 46.34 8.73
CA PHE A 677 10.73 46.25 9.21
C PHE A 677 10.98 47.03 10.50
N GLN A 678 11.50 46.33 11.50
CA GLN A 678 12.03 46.89 12.73
C GLN A 678 13.34 46.17 13.06
N ALA A 679 14.45 46.90 13.19
CA ALA A 679 15.76 46.28 13.41
C ALA A 679 15.83 45.42 14.69
N ASN A 680 15.08 45.79 15.73
CA ASN A 680 15.00 45.04 17.00
C ASN A 680 14.08 43.81 16.93
N ALA A 681 13.37 43.57 15.83
CA ALA A 681 12.61 42.36 15.58
C ALA A 681 13.47 41.20 15.07
N PHE A 682 14.77 41.42 14.88
CA PHE A 682 15.71 40.42 14.39
C PHE A 682 16.79 40.09 15.41
N GLN A 683 17.30 38.88 15.32
CA GLN A 683 18.48 38.42 16.02
C GLN A 683 19.39 37.63 15.07
N PHE A 684 20.68 37.56 15.40
CA PHE A 684 21.68 36.88 14.61
C PHE A 684 22.24 35.71 15.40
N ASP A 685 22.29 34.54 14.76
CA ASP A 685 23.05 33.41 15.24
C ASP A 685 24.31 33.30 14.37
N THR A 686 25.48 33.49 14.97
CA THR A 686 26.78 33.43 14.29
C THR A 686 27.56 32.16 14.65
N SER A 687 26.94 31.19 15.31
CA SER A 687 27.63 30.00 15.83
C SER A 687 28.24 29.14 14.73
N ALA A 688 27.72 29.22 13.50
CA ALA A 688 28.21 28.52 12.31
C ALA A 688 29.04 29.41 11.35
N PHE A 689 29.42 30.62 11.77
CA PHE A 689 30.24 31.53 10.97
C PHE A 689 31.73 31.21 11.18
N ASP A 690 32.37 30.62 10.18
CA ASP A 690 33.74 30.11 10.22
C ASP A 690 34.77 31.19 9.82
N ALA A 691 34.71 32.34 10.51
CA ALA A 691 35.71 33.41 10.45
C ALA A 691 35.68 34.26 11.72
N GLU A 692 36.78 34.96 12.01
CA GLU A 692 36.86 35.86 13.15
C GLU A 692 35.89 37.05 12.98
N ILE A 693 34.99 37.22 13.94
CA ILE A 693 34.05 38.34 13.98
C ILE A 693 34.58 39.38 14.98
N LEU A 694 35.05 40.52 14.46
CA LEU A 694 35.50 41.67 15.26
C LEU A 694 34.47 42.80 15.33
N GLY A 695 33.37 42.63 14.61
CA GLY A 695 32.30 43.60 14.43
C GLY A 695 30.97 43.11 14.96
N HIS A 696 29.89 43.66 14.42
CA HIS A 696 28.54 43.18 14.64
C HIS A 696 27.73 43.17 13.34
N PHE A 697 26.74 42.29 13.27
CA PHE A 697 25.79 42.23 12.18
C PHE A 697 24.55 43.06 12.50
N SER A 698 23.97 43.67 11.47
CA SER A 698 22.73 44.42 11.52
C SER A 698 21.96 44.25 10.22
N LEU A 699 20.65 44.54 10.25
CA LEU A 699 19.82 44.60 9.05
C LEU A 699 19.40 46.04 8.80
N LEU A 700 19.24 46.38 7.53
CA LEU A 700 18.60 47.61 7.08
C LEU A 700 17.83 47.35 5.79
N THR A 701 16.84 48.18 5.52
CA THR A 701 16.14 48.19 4.23
C THR A 701 16.66 49.34 3.38
N GLN A 702 17.03 49.06 2.13
CA GLN A 702 17.43 50.07 1.17
C GLN A 702 16.65 49.85 -0.13
N ASN A 703 15.85 50.84 -0.53
CA ASN A 703 14.88 50.71 -1.62
C ASN A 703 13.91 49.54 -1.34
N ASN A 704 14.05 48.46 -2.09
CA ASN A 704 13.26 47.24 -2.01
C ASN A 704 14.09 46.02 -1.57
N ASP A 705 15.30 46.27 -1.06
CA ASP A 705 16.25 45.26 -0.64
C ASP A 705 16.36 45.20 0.90
N LEU A 706 16.47 43.98 1.42
CA LEU A 706 16.92 43.70 2.78
C LEU A 706 18.42 43.45 2.72
N VAL A 707 19.18 44.28 3.43
CA VAL A 707 20.63 44.27 3.44
C VAL A 707 21.13 43.81 4.79
N LEU A 708 21.93 42.75 4.80
CA LEU A 708 22.75 42.33 5.93
C LEU A 708 24.04 43.14 5.91
N ARG A 709 24.28 43.92 6.96
CA ARG A 709 25.46 44.76 7.12
C ARG A 709 26.33 44.23 8.24
N TYR A 710 27.59 43.97 7.94
CA TYR A 710 28.64 43.81 8.92
C TYR A 710 29.32 45.16 9.15
N VAL A 711 29.42 45.58 10.41
CA VAL A 711 30.14 46.79 10.82
C VAL A 711 31.31 46.40 11.69
N HIS A 712 32.53 46.67 11.22
CA HIS A 712 33.73 46.40 11.99
C HIS A 712 33.82 47.34 13.21
N VAL A 713 34.37 46.85 14.31
CA VAL A 713 34.77 47.72 15.42
C VAL A 713 36.25 48.06 15.23
N VAL A 714 36.55 49.34 15.10
CA VAL A 714 37.95 49.81 15.17
C VAL A 714 38.41 49.67 16.62
N PRO A 715 39.46 48.88 16.92
CA PRO A 715 40.01 48.83 18.26
C PRO A 715 40.46 50.24 18.66
N GLU A 716 39.89 50.81 19.72
CA GLU A 716 40.38 52.07 20.26
C GLU A 716 41.90 51.91 20.53
N PRO A 717 42.76 52.82 20.06
CA PRO A 717 44.19 52.72 20.35
C PRO A 717 44.36 52.69 21.87
N GLY A 718 44.79 51.53 22.39
CA GLY A 718 44.84 51.28 23.82
C GLY A 718 45.53 52.43 24.54
N ARG A 719 45.03 52.84 25.71
CA ARG A 719 45.47 54.04 26.45
C ARG A 719 47.00 54.17 26.55
N ALA A 720 47.74 53.06 26.55
CA ALA A 720 49.20 53.01 26.53
C ALA A 720 49.85 53.50 25.22
N ALA A 721 49.26 53.23 24.05
CA ALA A 721 49.74 53.71 22.76
C ALA A 721 49.54 55.23 22.63
N LEU A 722 48.39 55.74 23.06
CA LEU A 722 48.15 57.19 23.19
C LEU A 722 49.12 57.84 24.21
N LEU A 723 49.42 57.16 25.33
CA LEU A 723 50.39 57.64 26.31
C LEU A 723 51.81 57.65 25.76
N LEU A 724 52.22 56.62 25.00
CA LEU A 724 53.55 56.53 24.39
C LEU A 724 53.74 57.59 23.29
N VAL A 725 52.71 57.86 22.49
CA VAL A 725 52.71 58.96 21.52
C VAL A 725 52.78 60.31 22.24
N ALA A 726 51.98 60.52 23.30
CA ALA A 726 52.04 61.74 24.10
C ALA A 726 53.41 61.95 24.77
N LEU A 727 54.02 60.88 25.30
CA LEU A 727 55.35 60.91 25.91
C LEU A 727 56.45 61.15 24.88
N SER A 728 56.34 60.62 23.66
CA SER A 728 57.31 60.87 22.59
C SER A 728 57.20 62.30 22.04
N PHE A 729 55.99 62.88 21.93
CA PHE A 729 55.82 64.32 21.66
C PHE A 729 56.36 65.21 22.78
N ALA A 730 56.14 64.83 24.05
CA ALA A 730 56.70 65.55 25.20
C ALA A 730 58.24 65.49 25.24
N ALA A 731 58.84 64.35 24.85
CA ALA A 731 60.28 64.18 24.73
C ALA A 731 60.88 64.97 23.56
N LEU A 732 60.17 65.06 22.43
CA LEU A 732 60.58 65.88 21.27
C LEU A 732 60.50 67.39 21.56
N ARG A 733 59.52 67.85 22.35
CA ARG A 733 59.39 69.25 22.76
C ARG A 733 60.47 69.69 23.77
N ARG A 734 61.05 68.76 24.53
CA ARG A 734 62.20 69.01 25.42
C ARG A 734 63.55 69.12 24.68
N ARG A 735 63.61 68.78 23.39
CA ARG A 735 64.83 68.82 22.57
C ARG A 735 64.92 70.02 21.60
N ARG A 736 64.04 71.02 21.75
CA ARG A 736 64.16 72.31 21.04
C ARG A 736 64.49 73.42 22.01
#